data_AF-Q932Y7-F1
#
_entry.id   AF-Q932Y7-F1
#
_cell.length_a   1.000
_cell.length_b   1.000
_cell.length_c   1.000
_cell.angle_alpha   90.00
_cell.angle_beta   90.00
_cell.angle_gamma   90.00
#
_symmetry.space_group_name_H-M   'P 1'
#
loop_
_entity.id
_entity.type
_entity.pdbx_description
1 polymer ?
#
loop_
_entity_poly.entity_id
_entity_poly.type
_entity_poly.pdbx_seq_one_letter_code
_entity_poly.pdbx_strand_id
1 'polypeptide(L)'
;KTGKSEFTTFVEIVGKQDRWRIRDGAADTTIDLAKVVSQLVDANGVLKHSIKLEVIGGDGDDVVLANASRIHYDGGAGTNTVSYAALGRQDSITVSADGERFNVRKQLNNANVYREGVATQKTAYGKRTENVQYRHVELARVGQLVEVDTLEHVQHIIGGAGNDSITGNAHDNFLAGGAGDDRLDGGAGNDTLVGGEGHNTVVGGAGDDVFLQDLGVWSNQLDGGAGVDTVKYNVHQPSEERLERMGETGIHADLQKGTVEKWPALNLFSVDHVKNIENLHGSSLNDSIAGDDRDNELWGDDGNDTIHGRGGDDILRGGLGLDTLYGEDGNDIFLQDDETVSDDIDGGAGLDTVDYSAMIHAGKIVAPHEYGFGIEADLSREWVRKASALGVDYYDSVRNVENVIGTSMKDVLIGDAQANTLMGQGGDDTVRGGDGDDLLFGGDGNDMLYGDAGNDTLYGGLGDDTLEGGAGNDWFGQTPAREHDVLRGGAGVDTVDYSQAGAHAGVATGRIGLGILADLGAGRVDKLGEAGSSAYDTVSGIENVVGTELADRITGDAQANVLRGAGGADVLAGGEGDDVLLGGEGDDQLSGDAGRDRLYGEAGDDWFFQDAANAGNLLDGGDGNDTVDFSGPGRGLDAGAKGVFLSLGKGFASLMDEPETSNVLRHIENAVGSVRDDVLIGDAGANVLNGLAGNDVLSGGAGDDVLLGDEGSDLLSGDAGNDDLFGGQGDDTYLFGAGYGHDTIYESGGGHDTIRINAGADQLWFARQGNDLEIRILGTDDALTVHDWYRDADHRVEAIHAANQAIDPAGIEKLVEAMAQYPDPGAAAAAPPAARVPDTLMQSLAVNWR
;
A
#
# COMPACT_ATOMS: atom_id res chain seq x y z
N LYS A 1 -37.17 30.57 43.04
CA LYS A 1 -37.98 29.43 43.56
C LYS A 1 -39.48 29.68 43.34
N THR A 2 -40.02 29.16 42.25
CA THR A 2 -41.45 28.88 42.10
C THR A 2 -41.56 27.38 41.92
N GLY A 3 -42.07 26.69 42.95
CA GLY A 3 -42.06 25.24 43.01
C GLY A 3 -42.91 24.62 41.89
N LYS A 4 -42.23 24.04 40.89
CA LYS A 4 -42.48 22.74 40.24
C LYS A 4 -41.41 22.56 39.15
N SER A 5 -40.70 21.42 39.21
CA SER A 5 -39.64 20.87 38.34
C SER A 5 -38.37 21.72 38.09
N GLU A 6 -37.27 21.23 38.70
CA GLU A 6 -35.84 21.25 38.31
C GLU A 6 -35.28 22.31 37.35
N PHE A 7 -35.34 23.58 37.72
CA PHE A 7 -34.37 24.58 37.22
C PHE A 7 -33.87 25.38 38.41
N THR A 8 -32.61 25.17 38.80
CA THR A 8 -32.01 25.89 39.94
C THR A 8 -31.22 27.10 39.45
N THR A 9 -31.87 27.98 38.68
CA THR A 9 -31.26 29.27 38.31
C THR A 9 -31.13 30.14 39.56
N PHE A 10 -29.89 30.46 39.94
CA PHE A 10 -29.62 31.40 41.03
C PHE A 10 -29.49 32.81 40.44
N VAL A 11 -30.39 33.72 40.83
CA VAL A 11 -30.29 35.15 40.49
C VAL A 11 -29.68 35.88 41.69
N GLU A 12 -28.45 36.39 41.52
CA GLU A 12 -27.74 37.17 42.52
C GLU A 12 -27.80 38.68 42.16
N ILE A 13 -28.21 39.52 43.10
CA ILE A 13 -28.26 40.98 42.90
C ILE A 13 -26.90 41.57 43.31
N VAL A 14 -26.12 42.04 42.34
CA VAL A 14 -24.78 42.60 42.58
C VAL A 14 -24.73 44.08 42.17
N GLY A 15 -25.01 44.99 43.11
CA GLY A 15 -24.78 46.44 42.96
C GLY A 15 -26.04 47.31 42.81
N LYS A 16 -25.85 48.60 42.44
CA LYS A 16 -26.95 49.58 42.21
C LYS A 16 -27.98 49.03 41.20
N GLN A 17 -29.25 49.44 41.33
CA GLN A 17 -30.51 48.90 40.78
C GLN A 17 -30.57 48.41 39.30
N ASP A 18 -29.50 48.53 38.50
CA ASP A 18 -29.52 48.32 37.04
C ASP A 18 -28.55 47.20 36.55
N ARG A 19 -27.87 46.46 37.44
CA ARG A 19 -26.99 45.30 37.11
C ARG A 19 -27.40 44.04 37.87
N TRP A 20 -27.53 42.91 37.16
CA TRP A 20 -27.96 41.62 37.72
C TRP A 20 -27.08 40.48 37.21
N ARG A 21 -26.82 39.48 38.05
CA ARG A 21 -26.04 38.29 37.69
C ARG A 21 -26.91 37.04 37.79
N ILE A 22 -26.89 36.21 36.75
CA ILE A 22 -27.58 34.93 36.63
C ILE A 22 -26.49 33.86 36.56
N ARG A 23 -26.58 32.83 37.40
CA ARG A 23 -25.72 31.64 37.29
C ARG A 23 -26.57 30.44 36.95
N ASP A 24 -26.17 29.75 35.90
CA ASP A 24 -26.59 28.38 35.70
C ASP A 24 -25.91 27.46 36.71
N GLY A 25 -26.60 26.40 37.09
CA GLY A 25 -26.06 25.33 37.92
C GLY A 25 -26.57 23.95 37.49
N ALA A 26 -27.18 23.83 36.32
CA ALA A 26 -27.64 22.60 35.72
C ALA A 26 -27.11 22.50 34.28
N ALA A 27 -27.05 21.27 33.76
CA ALA A 27 -26.62 21.02 32.39
C ALA A 27 -27.78 21.02 31.40
N ASP A 28 -27.48 21.43 30.15
CA ASP A 28 -28.40 21.49 29.00
C ASP A 28 -29.63 22.39 29.22
N THR A 29 -29.39 23.60 29.76
CA THR A 29 -30.43 24.48 30.29
C THR A 29 -30.94 25.49 29.27
N THR A 30 -32.27 25.70 29.23
CA THR A 30 -32.91 26.78 28.46
C THR A 30 -33.19 28.01 29.36
N ILE A 31 -32.49 29.13 29.12
CA ILE A 31 -32.57 30.37 29.90
C ILE A 31 -33.45 31.41 29.18
N ASP A 32 -34.70 31.54 29.65
CA ASP A 32 -35.66 32.54 29.15
C ASP A 32 -35.52 33.90 29.86
N LEU A 33 -34.81 34.84 29.22
CA LEU A 33 -34.56 36.16 29.81
C LEU A 33 -35.80 37.06 29.82
N ALA A 34 -36.83 36.79 28.99
CA ALA A 34 -38.09 37.53 29.04
C ALA A 34 -38.84 37.24 30.35
N LYS A 35 -38.85 35.98 30.79
CA LYS A 35 -39.39 35.61 32.11
C LYS A 35 -38.62 36.27 33.25
N VAL A 36 -37.29 36.33 33.18
CA VAL A 36 -36.46 36.96 34.22
C VAL A 36 -36.76 38.46 34.30
N VAL A 37 -36.76 39.16 33.16
CA VAL A 37 -36.98 40.62 33.10
C VAL A 37 -38.40 41.01 33.51
N SER A 38 -39.41 40.16 33.23
CA SER A 38 -40.80 40.40 33.67
C SER A 38 -40.96 40.46 35.20
N GLN A 39 -40.04 39.87 35.96
CA GLN A 39 -40.04 39.94 37.43
C GLN A 39 -39.37 41.23 37.95
N LEU A 40 -38.76 42.02 37.07
CA LEU A 40 -37.97 43.21 37.39
C LEU A 40 -38.68 44.53 37.00
N VAL A 41 -39.92 44.44 36.51
CA VAL A 41 -40.75 45.61 36.14
C VAL A 41 -41.52 46.18 37.34
N ASP A 42 -41.85 47.47 37.32
CA ASP A 42 -42.67 48.07 38.36
C ASP A 42 -44.16 47.65 38.26
N ALA A 43 -45.00 48.06 39.23
CA ALA A 43 -46.42 47.71 39.28
C ALA A 43 -47.26 48.18 38.07
N ASN A 44 -46.71 49.02 37.19
CA ASN A 44 -47.33 49.46 35.94
C ASN A 44 -46.73 48.74 34.70
N GLY A 45 -45.83 47.78 34.91
CA GLY A 45 -45.15 47.05 33.84
C GLY A 45 -44.06 47.85 33.13
N VAL A 46 -43.61 49.00 33.68
CA VAL A 46 -42.70 49.91 32.98
C VAL A 46 -41.27 49.76 33.49
N LEU A 47 -40.38 49.29 32.62
CA LEU A 47 -38.94 49.39 32.80
C LEU A 47 -38.46 50.80 32.39
N LYS A 48 -37.80 51.51 33.31
CA LYS A 48 -37.33 52.89 33.05
C LYS A 48 -35.89 52.99 32.52
N HIS A 49 -35.10 51.90 32.57
CA HIS A 49 -33.68 51.88 32.23
C HIS A 49 -33.28 50.55 31.54
N SER A 50 -32.17 50.59 30.78
CA SER A 50 -31.49 49.41 30.25
C SER A 50 -31.01 48.51 31.40
N ILE A 51 -31.51 47.28 31.51
CA ILE A 51 -30.97 46.30 32.46
C ILE A 51 -29.75 45.64 31.84
N LYS A 52 -28.66 45.57 32.61
CA LYS A 52 -27.47 44.79 32.26
C LYS A 52 -27.50 43.46 33.02
N LEU A 53 -27.53 42.36 32.27
CA LEU A 53 -27.49 40.99 32.77
C LEU A 53 -26.10 40.40 32.52
N GLU A 54 -25.50 39.83 33.55
CA GLU A 54 -24.31 38.97 33.45
C GLU A 54 -24.79 37.53 33.65
N VAL A 55 -24.76 36.72 32.61
CA VAL A 55 -25.21 35.33 32.60
C VAL A 55 -23.96 34.45 32.54
N ILE A 56 -23.83 33.58 33.52
CA ILE A 56 -22.72 32.63 33.63
C ILE A 56 -23.29 31.26 33.27
N GLY A 57 -22.80 30.68 32.18
CA GLY A 57 -23.20 29.37 31.64
C GLY A 57 -22.72 28.22 32.51
N GLY A 58 -23.35 27.06 32.30
CA GLY A 58 -23.11 25.84 33.06
C GLY A 58 -22.16 24.87 32.33
N ASP A 59 -22.31 23.58 32.66
CA ASP A 59 -21.78 22.50 31.84
C ASP A 59 -22.89 22.04 30.89
N GLY A 60 -22.60 21.61 29.66
CA GLY A 60 -23.61 21.09 28.72
C GLY A 60 -24.09 22.10 27.68
N ASP A 61 -25.04 21.69 26.83
CA ASP A 61 -25.48 22.48 25.68
C ASP A 61 -26.60 23.45 26.10
N ASP A 62 -26.24 24.68 26.47
CA ASP A 62 -27.19 25.67 26.99
C ASP A 62 -27.83 26.53 25.87
N VAL A 63 -29.10 26.91 26.06
CA VAL A 63 -29.87 27.76 25.13
C VAL A 63 -30.33 29.04 25.83
N VAL A 64 -29.81 30.20 25.40
CA VAL A 64 -30.22 31.51 25.91
C VAL A 64 -31.18 32.20 24.96
N LEU A 65 -32.29 32.67 25.52
CA LEU A 65 -33.35 33.31 24.78
C LEU A 65 -33.30 34.80 25.06
N ALA A 66 -32.61 35.52 24.18
CA ALA A 66 -32.28 36.91 24.34
C ALA A 66 -33.46 37.82 23.95
N ASN A 67 -33.62 38.90 24.71
CA ASN A 67 -34.64 39.91 24.50
C ASN A 67 -33.99 41.31 24.40
N ALA A 68 -34.79 42.36 24.57
CA ALA A 68 -34.34 43.75 24.50
C ALA A 68 -33.31 44.19 25.57
N SER A 69 -32.97 43.35 26.56
CA SER A 69 -32.03 43.70 27.64
C SER A 69 -30.58 43.50 27.23
N ARG A 70 -29.65 44.26 27.81
CA ARG A 70 -28.21 44.08 27.54
C ARG A 70 -27.65 42.87 28.30
N ILE A 71 -26.95 41.98 27.61
CA ILE A 71 -26.44 40.72 28.17
C ILE A 71 -24.91 40.64 28.02
N HIS A 72 -24.25 40.10 29.04
CA HIS A 72 -22.92 39.52 28.94
C HIS A 72 -23.08 38.03 29.28
N TYR A 73 -22.87 37.13 28.32
CA TYR A 73 -23.00 35.69 28.49
C TYR A 73 -21.63 35.02 28.29
N ASP A 74 -21.20 34.16 29.22
CA ASP A 74 -19.90 33.48 29.12
C ASP A 74 -19.96 32.04 28.58
N GLY A 75 -21.13 31.56 28.15
CA GLY A 75 -21.34 30.28 27.49
C GLY A 75 -21.19 29.05 28.39
N GLY A 76 -20.19 29.01 29.26
CA GLY A 76 -19.82 27.79 29.97
C GLY A 76 -19.20 26.75 29.02
N ALA A 77 -19.26 25.48 29.40
CA ALA A 77 -18.73 24.37 28.60
C ALA A 77 -19.85 23.69 27.82
N GLY A 78 -19.65 23.41 26.53
CA GLY A 78 -20.65 22.76 25.67
C GLY A 78 -20.91 23.54 24.39
N THR A 79 -21.93 23.12 23.64
CA THR A 79 -22.38 23.77 22.40
C THR A 79 -23.55 24.70 22.71
N ASN A 80 -23.25 25.98 22.84
CA ASN A 80 -24.19 26.97 23.38
C ASN A 80 -24.88 27.76 22.27
N THR A 81 -26.19 27.97 22.46
CA THR A 81 -27.04 28.69 21.52
C THR A 81 -27.58 29.98 22.11
N VAL A 82 -27.54 31.08 21.36
CA VAL A 82 -28.22 32.32 21.71
C VAL A 82 -29.22 32.69 20.62
N SER A 83 -30.49 32.80 21.01
CA SER A 83 -31.59 33.11 20.10
C SER A 83 -32.19 34.48 20.37
N TYR A 84 -32.33 35.27 19.31
CA TYR A 84 -32.97 36.58 19.26
C TYR A 84 -34.36 36.54 18.60
N ALA A 85 -34.93 35.34 18.41
CA ALA A 85 -36.21 35.11 17.73
C ALA A 85 -37.41 35.87 18.34
N ALA A 86 -37.30 36.35 19.58
CA ALA A 86 -38.30 37.17 20.24
C ALA A 86 -38.33 38.63 19.75
N LEU A 87 -37.36 39.07 18.95
CA LEU A 87 -37.33 40.42 18.37
C LEU A 87 -38.30 40.54 17.19
N GLY A 88 -39.03 41.66 17.13
CA GLY A 88 -40.08 41.86 16.13
C GLY A 88 -39.55 42.32 14.77
N ARG A 89 -40.40 42.33 13.74
CA ARG A 89 -40.03 42.67 12.34
C ARG A 89 -39.46 44.07 12.08
N GLN A 90 -39.46 44.95 13.08
CA GLN A 90 -38.87 46.29 12.96
C GLN A 90 -37.55 46.42 13.74
N ASP A 91 -37.19 45.39 14.49
CA ASP A 91 -35.95 45.30 15.24
C ASP A 91 -34.94 44.49 14.43
N SER A 92 -33.66 44.76 14.61
CA SER A 92 -32.60 43.98 13.98
C SER A 92 -31.38 43.83 14.88
N ILE A 93 -30.58 42.81 14.61
CA ILE A 93 -29.29 42.55 15.23
C ILE A 93 -28.16 42.70 14.23
N THR A 94 -27.01 43.16 14.72
CA THR A 94 -25.73 43.11 14.00
C THR A 94 -24.74 42.41 14.91
N VAL A 95 -24.34 41.19 14.54
CA VAL A 95 -23.33 40.39 15.23
C VAL A 95 -21.99 40.61 14.55
N SER A 96 -20.95 40.74 15.36
CA SER A 96 -19.56 40.79 14.89
C SER A 96 -18.68 39.97 15.83
N ALA A 97 -17.74 39.21 15.26
CA ALA A 97 -16.76 38.46 16.03
C ALA A 97 -15.49 39.30 16.33
N ASP A 98 -14.93 39.11 17.52
CA ASP A 98 -13.62 39.59 17.96
C ASP A 98 -12.87 38.44 18.64
N GLY A 99 -12.14 37.65 17.85
CA GLY A 99 -11.66 36.33 18.26
C GLY A 99 -12.84 35.38 18.49
N GLU A 100 -12.86 34.69 19.63
CA GLU A 100 -13.93 33.73 19.99
C GLU A 100 -15.21 34.39 20.53
N ARG A 101 -15.22 35.73 20.62
CA ARG A 101 -16.30 36.47 21.27
C ARG A 101 -17.19 37.15 20.26
N PHE A 102 -18.50 37.12 20.51
CA PHE A 102 -19.47 37.86 19.72
C PHE A 102 -19.90 39.15 20.40
N ASN A 103 -19.96 40.22 19.62
CA ASN A 103 -20.59 41.48 19.99
C ASN A 103 -21.87 41.64 19.19
N VAL A 104 -23.02 41.64 19.89
CA VAL A 104 -24.34 41.73 19.25
C VAL A 104 -24.94 43.11 19.50
N ARG A 105 -24.98 43.95 18.46
CA ARG A 105 -25.64 45.25 18.50
C ARG A 105 -27.11 45.08 18.12
N LYS A 106 -28.02 45.40 19.02
CA LYS A 106 -29.47 45.37 18.79
C LYS A 106 -29.99 46.75 18.49
N GLN A 107 -30.65 46.92 17.35
CA GLN A 107 -31.35 48.15 16.98
C GLN A 107 -32.86 47.95 17.14
N LEU A 108 -33.44 48.67 18.10
CA LEU A 108 -34.85 48.54 18.47
C LEU A 108 -35.62 49.78 18.01
N ASN A 109 -36.54 49.63 17.04
CA ASN A 109 -37.13 50.77 16.32
C ASN A 109 -38.62 51.03 16.63
N ASN A 110 -39.34 50.14 17.32
CA ASN A 110 -40.79 50.30 17.51
C ASN A 110 -41.27 50.37 18.97
N ALA A 111 -42.44 51.00 19.14
CA ALA A 111 -43.12 51.19 20.42
C ALA A 111 -43.81 49.89 20.84
N ASN A 112 -43.21 49.26 21.83
CA ASN A 112 -43.61 47.96 22.29
C ASN A 112 -44.74 48.13 23.36
N VAL A 113 -45.96 47.63 23.11
CA VAL A 113 -47.14 47.54 24.01
C VAL A 113 -47.64 46.09 24.19
N TYR A 114 -47.75 45.68 25.46
CA TYR A 114 -48.22 44.37 25.95
C TYR A 114 -49.49 43.81 25.26
N ARG A 115 -49.37 42.61 24.65
CA ARG A 115 -50.50 41.67 24.46
C ARG A 115 -50.05 40.22 24.60
N GLU A 116 -50.86 39.41 25.27
CA GLU A 116 -50.67 37.95 25.33
C GLU A 116 -50.93 37.32 23.96
N GLY A 117 -49.97 36.54 23.47
CA GLY A 117 -50.08 35.71 22.28
C GLY A 117 -49.12 34.52 22.35
N VAL A 118 -49.49 33.41 21.72
CA VAL A 118 -48.69 32.19 21.61
C VAL A 118 -48.12 32.15 20.19
N ALA A 119 -46.80 32.21 20.05
CA ALA A 119 -46.12 31.88 18.81
C ALA A 119 -45.45 30.52 18.99
N THR A 120 -45.72 29.60 18.07
CA THR A 120 -45.09 28.28 18.01
C THR A 120 -44.05 28.36 16.92
N GLN A 121 -42.77 28.43 17.27
CA GLN A 121 -41.70 28.24 16.28
C GLN A 121 -41.26 26.79 16.37
N LYS A 122 -41.46 26.06 15.27
CA LYS A 122 -41.04 24.68 15.14
C LYS A 122 -39.65 24.70 14.51
N THR A 123 -38.61 24.88 15.31
CA THR A 123 -37.24 24.73 14.83
C THR A 123 -36.95 23.23 14.73
N ALA A 124 -37.09 22.70 13.53
CA ALA A 124 -36.57 21.38 13.19
C ALA A 124 -35.22 21.59 12.52
N TYR A 125 -34.16 21.79 13.30
CA TYR A 125 -32.78 21.77 12.80
C TYR A 125 -31.91 21.05 13.84
N GLY A 126 -31.50 19.83 13.50
CA GLY A 126 -30.43 19.05 14.17
C GLY A 126 -30.49 18.93 15.70
N LYS A 127 -31.16 17.86 16.20
CA LYS A 127 -31.03 17.25 17.54
C LYS A 127 -31.77 17.82 18.76
N ARG A 128 -32.38 19.03 18.76
CA ARG A 128 -33.36 19.40 19.82
C ARG A 128 -34.52 20.25 19.30
N THR A 129 -35.67 19.61 19.06
CA THR A 129 -36.93 20.31 18.82
C THR A 129 -37.49 20.78 20.17
N GLU A 130 -37.11 21.97 20.62
CA GLU A 130 -37.85 22.62 21.70
C GLU A 130 -38.96 23.48 21.11
N ASN A 131 -40.21 23.09 21.38
CA ASN A 131 -41.34 24.01 21.26
C ASN A 131 -41.17 25.09 22.33
N VAL A 132 -40.36 26.11 22.05
CA VAL A 132 -40.15 27.14 23.03
C VAL A 132 -41.32 28.12 22.96
N GLN A 133 -42.18 28.03 23.97
CA GLN A 133 -43.26 28.99 24.19
C GLN A 133 -42.68 30.23 24.86
N TYR A 134 -42.49 31.28 24.07
CA TYR A 134 -42.04 32.57 24.59
C TYR A 134 -43.22 33.45 24.96
N ARG A 135 -43.06 34.19 26.07
CA ARG A 135 -43.92 35.33 26.40
C ARG A 135 -43.19 36.59 25.98
N HIS A 136 -43.71 37.25 24.95
CA HIS A 136 -43.17 38.50 24.42
C HIS A 136 -43.22 39.61 25.48
N VAL A 137 -42.13 40.38 25.61
CA VAL A 137 -42.04 41.54 26.52
C VAL A 137 -41.84 42.78 25.68
N GLU A 138 -42.72 43.76 25.90
CA GLU A 138 -42.73 44.97 25.11
C GLU A 138 -42.56 46.25 25.97
N LEU A 139 -41.49 47.03 25.69
CA LEU A 139 -41.03 48.24 26.38
C LEU A 139 -41.56 49.54 25.74
N ALA A 140 -42.21 50.42 26.51
CA ALA A 140 -42.64 51.72 26.00
C ALA A 140 -41.54 52.81 26.09
N ARG A 141 -40.89 53.19 24.97
CA ARG A 141 -40.35 54.56 24.74
C ARG A 141 -40.30 54.96 23.25
N VAL A 142 -40.45 56.26 23.05
CA VAL A 142 -40.58 56.98 21.76
C VAL A 142 -39.19 57.40 21.24
N GLY A 143 -38.38 56.45 20.76
CA GLY A 143 -37.10 56.74 20.11
C GLY A 143 -36.20 55.51 19.96
N GLN A 144 -35.43 55.49 18.87
CA GLN A 144 -34.46 54.44 18.50
C GLN A 144 -33.49 54.13 19.66
N LEU A 145 -33.44 52.87 20.10
CA LEU A 145 -32.54 52.38 21.15
C LEU A 145 -31.51 51.42 20.55
N VAL A 146 -30.26 51.54 21.00
CA VAL A 146 -29.17 50.64 20.62
C VAL A 146 -28.60 50.00 21.88
N GLU A 147 -28.68 48.68 21.98
CA GLU A 147 -28.05 47.88 23.03
C GLU A 147 -26.93 47.01 22.45
N VAL A 148 -25.96 46.62 23.27
CA VAL A 148 -24.84 45.77 22.84
C VAL A 148 -24.63 44.63 23.82
N ASP A 149 -24.87 43.41 23.38
CA ASP A 149 -24.54 42.19 24.12
C ASP A 149 -23.10 41.75 23.82
N THR A 150 -22.50 41.04 24.77
CA THR A 150 -21.20 40.37 24.62
C THR A 150 -21.39 38.90 24.95
N LEU A 151 -21.06 38.01 24.02
CA LEU A 151 -21.21 36.57 24.18
C LEU A 151 -19.83 35.91 24.04
N GLU A 152 -19.49 35.01 24.95
CA GLU A 152 -18.27 34.21 24.94
C GLU A 152 -18.67 32.73 24.97
N HIS A 153 -17.88 31.84 24.34
CA HIS A 153 -18.15 30.39 24.22
C HIS A 153 -19.56 30.05 23.69
N VAL A 154 -20.00 30.76 22.64
CA VAL A 154 -21.24 30.49 21.92
C VAL A 154 -20.89 30.01 20.51
N GLN A 155 -21.60 29.00 20.02
CA GLN A 155 -21.40 28.41 18.69
C GLN A 155 -22.60 28.66 17.79
N HIS A 156 -23.80 28.76 18.37
CA HIS A 156 -25.03 28.92 17.58
C HIS A 156 -25.68 30.28 17.84
N ILE A 157 -26.00 31.01 16.77
CA ILE A 157 -26.72 32.29 16.85
C ILE A 157 -27.94 32.24 15.95
N ILE A 158 -29.09 32.56 16.52
CA ILE A 158 -30.37 32.64 15.80
C ILE A 158 -30.87 34.09 15.86
N GLY A 159 -31.14 34.68 14.69
CA GLY A 159 -31.71 36.01 14.52
C GLY A 159 -33.19 36.11 14.90
N GLY A 160 -33.73 37.30 14.68
CA GLY A 160 -35.09 37.73 14.94
C GLY A 160 -36.00 37.64 13.71
N ALA A 161 -37.02 38.50 13.69
CA ALA A 161 -37.99 38.56 12.59
C ALA A 161 -37.80 39.80 11.67
N GLY A 162 -36.74 40.58 11.87
CA GLY A 162 -36.35 41.70 11.02
C GLY A 162 -34.99 41.45 10.38
N ASN A 163 -34.54 42.39 9.54
CA ASN A 163 -33.34 42.21 8.72
C ASN A 163 -32.06 42.22 9.56
N ASP A 164 -31.51 41.05 9.82
CA ASP A 164 -30.38 40.81 10.69
C ASP A 164 -29.07 40.70 9.92
N SER A 165 -27.96 41.01 10.59
CA SER A 165 -26.63 40.80 10.05
C SER A 165 -25.82 40.00 11.07
N ILE A 166 -25.39 38.80 10.70
CA ILE A 166 -24.70 37.88 11.60
C ILE A 166 -23.38 37.46 10.97
N THR A 167 -22.27 37.73 11.67
CA THR A 167 -20.95 37.22 11.29
C THR A 167 -20.45 36.28 12.37
N GLY A 168 -20.14 35.05 12.00
CA GLY A 168 -19.55 34.01 12.83
C GLY A 168 -18.08 34.28 13.18
N ASN A 169 -17.46 33.33 13.88
CA ASN A 169 -16.09 33.43 14.36
C ASN A 169 -15.16 32.48 13.58
N ALA A 170 -14.17 31.88 14.24
CA ALA A 170 -13.22 30.97 13.59
C ALA A 170 -13.45 29.48 13.94
N HIS A 171 -14.56 29.20 14.62
CA HIS A 171 -15.04 27.85 14.92
C HIS A 171 -16.22 27.53 14.02
N ASP A 172 -16.51 26.24 13.88
CA ASP A 172 -17.75 25.72 13.32
C ASP A 172 -18.97 26.33 14.03
N ASN A 173 -19.75 27.13 13.31
CA ASN A 173 -20.90 27.85 13.81
C ASN A 173 -22.19 27.37 13.17
N PHE A 174 -23.30 27.49 13.91
CA PHE A 174 -24.64 27.38 13.35
C PHE A 174 -25.28 28.77 13.36
N LEU A 175 -25.51 29.35 12.19
CA LEU A 175 -26.10 30.68 12.07
C LEU A 175 -27.46 30.60 11.37
N ALA A 176 -28.49 31.16 11.99
CA ALA A 176 -29.82 31.26 11.39
C ALA A 176 -30.31 32.72 11.37
N GLY A 177 -30.73 33.23 10.21
CA GLY A 177 -31.24 34.59 10.05
C GLY A 177 -32.62 34.79 10.67
N GLY A 178 -33.55 33.88 10.39
CA GLY A 178 -34.91 33.93 10.93
C GLY A 178 -35.90 34.42 9.88
N ALA A 179 -36.55 35.55 10.11
CA ALA A 179 -37.38 36.17 9.09
C ALA A 179 -36.89 37.60 8.81
N GLY A 180 -37.04 38.07 7.59
CA GLY A 180 -36.45 39.33 7.15
C GLY A 180 -35.41 39.09 6.05
N ASP A 181 -34.92 40.17 5.45
CA ASP A 181 -33.83 40.05 4.49
C ASP A 181 -32.50 40.06 5.28
N ASP A 182 -31.95 38.87 5.53
CA ASP A 182 -30.83 38.68 6.44
C ASP A 182 -29.48 38.59 5.71
N ARG A 183 -28.42 39.00 6.39
CA ARG A 183 -27.03 38.84 5.94
C ARG A 183 -26.26 37.95 6.90
N LEU A 184 -25.85 36.77 6.46
CA LEU A 184 -25.04 35.84 7.21
C LEU A 184 -23.63 35.72 6.60
N ASP A 185 -22.63 35.54 7.44
CA ASP A 185 -21.23 35.32 7.08
C ASP A 185 -20.64 34.36 8.12
N GLY A 186 -20.33 33.12 7.75
CA GLY A 186 -19.85 32.09 8.68
C GLY A 186 -18.48 32.43 9.27
N GLY A 187 -17.58 32.90 8.41
CA GLY A 187 -16.25 33.36 8.83
C GLY A 187 -15.20 32.30 8.53
N ALA A 188 -14.67 31.63 9.56
CA ALA A 188 -13.79 30.48 9.36
C ALA A 188 -14.27 29.31 10.21
N GLY A 189 -13.95 28.08 9.80
CA GLY A 189 -14.51 26.86 10.37
C GLY A 189 -15.56 26.28 9.43
N ASN A 190 -16.07 25.10 9.74
CA ASN A 190 -17.08 24.43 8.93
C ASN A 190 -18.47 24.81 9.45
N ASP A 191 -19.08 25.80 8.82
CA ASP A 191 -20.29 26.45 9.31
C ASP A 191 -21.56 25.83 8.73
N THR A 192 -22.65 25.90 9.48
CA THR A 192 -24.00 25.56 9.00
C THR A 192 -24.89 26.80 9.01
N LEU A 193 -25.38 27.19 7.84
CA LEU A 193 -26.00 28.49 7.61
C LEU A 193 -27.44 28.35 7.09
N VAL A 194 -28.37 29.07 7.73
CA VAL A 194 -29.80 29.05 7.41
C VAL A 194 -30.32 30.46 7.24
N GLY A 195 -30.58 30.88 6.00
CA GLY A 195 -31.10 32.23 5.71
C GLY A 195 -32.47 32.48 6.35
N GLY A 196 -33.43 31.57 6.15
CA GLY A 196 -34.80 31.70 6.64
C GLY A 196 -35.72 32.47 5.67
N GLU A 197 -36.80 33.06 6.17
CA GLU A 197 -37.78 33.77 5.33
C GLU A 197 -37.27 35.14 4.87
N GLY A 198 -37.12 35.36 3.56
CA GLY A 198 -36.79 36.68 3.00
C GLY A 198 -35.71 36.58 1.92
N HIS A 199 -35.24 37.71 1.42
CA HIS A 199 -34.14 37.76 0.46
C HIS A 199 -32.81 37.82 1.19
N ASN A 200 -32.18 36.66 1.40
CA ASN A 200 -30.99 36.56 2.24
C ASN A 200 -29.69 36.64 1.43
N THR A 201 -28.63 37.14 2.05
CA THR A 201 -27.25 37.01 1.56
C THR A 201 -26.44 36.21 2.56
N VAL A 202 -26.02 35.01 2.19
CA VAL A 202 -25.36 34.06 3.06
C VAL A 202 -23.97 33.78 2.48
N VAL A 203 -22.94 33.95 3.28
CA VAL A 203 -21.55 33.65 2.91
C VAL A 203 -21.04 32.59 3.89
N GLY A 204 -20.44 31.51 3.39
CA GLY A 204 -19.80 30.47 4.20
C GLY A 204 -18.53 31.02 4.83
N GLY A 205 -17.51 31.22 4.01
CA GLY A 205 -16.25 31.81 4.44
C GLY A 205 -15.10 30.88 4.11
N ALA A 206 -14.36 30.41 5.12
CA ALA A 206 -13.27 29.47 4.97
C ALA A 206 -13.55 28.20 5.77
N GLY A 207 -13.54 27.05 5.12
CA GLY A 207 -13.98 25.78 5.69
C GLY A 207 -15.01 25.13 4.77
N ASP A 208 -15.42 23.91 5.11
CA ASP A 208 -16.42 23.17 4.34
C ASP A 208 -17.80 23.49 4.90
N ASP A 209 -18.52 24.43 4.27
CA ASP A 209 -19.73 25.02 4.80
C ASP A 209 -21.01 24.36 4.25
N VAL A 210 -22.07 24.34 5.06
CA VAL A 210 -23.38 23.75 4.70
C VAL A 210 -24.49 24.80 4.74
N PHE A 211 -25.16 24.99 3.61
CA PHE A 211 -26.29 25.89 3.46
C PHE A 211 -27.59 25.10 3.48
N LEU A 212 -28.44 25.32 4.48
CA LEU A 212 -29.76 24.69 4.54
C LEU A 212 -30.80 25.65 3.98
N GLN A 213 -31.38 25.30 2.83
CA GLN A 213 -32.38 26.11 2.13
C GLN A 213 -33.78 25.49 2.24
N ASP A 214 -34.79 26.35 2.15
CA ASP A 214 -36.18 25.94 2.00
C ASP A 214 -36.64 26.11 0.54
N LEU A 215 -37.75 25.45 0.20
CA LEU A 215 -38.43 25.66 -1.08
C LEU A 215 -39.35 26.90 -1.03
N GLY A 216 -38.89 27.98 -0.40
CA GLY A 216 -39.61 29.25 -0.30
C GLY A 216 -39.75 30.01 -1.62
N VAL A 217 -40.56 31.08 -1.60
CA VAL A 217 -40.79 31.95 -2.78
C VAL A 217 -39.76 33.08 -2.91
N TRP A 218 -38.80 33.16 -1.98
CA TRP A 218 -37.81 34.23 -1.91
C TRP A 218 -36.49 33.79 -2.53
N SER A 219 -35.82 34.73 -3.19
CA SER A 219 -34.51 34.55 -3.80
C SER A 219 -33.39 34.89 -2.83
N ASN A 220 -32.43 33.99 -2.67
CA ASN A 220 -31.25 34.16 -1.83
C ASN A 220 -29.97 34.33 -2.67
N GLN A 221 -28.92 34.89 -2.07
CA GLN A 221 -27.54 34.89 -2.58
C GLN A 221 -26.69 34.05 -1.64
N LEU A 222 -26.11 32.97 -2.13
CA LEU A 222 -25.26 32.05 -1.39
C LEU A 222 -23.86 32.07 -2.00
N ASP A 223 -22.83 32.31 -1.21
CA ASP A 223 -21.42 32.22 -1.62
C ASP A 223 -20.72 31.28 -0.63
N GLY A 224 -20.33 30.07 -1.05
CA GLY A 224 -19.66 29.11 -0.16
C GLY A 224 -18.37 29.69 0.39
N GLY A 225 -17.43 29.98 -0.50
CA GLY A 225 -16.23 30.72 -0.15
C GLY A 225 -15.01 29.93 -0.55
N ALA A 226 -14.24 29.47 0.44
CA ALA A 226 -13.09 28.61 0.25
C ALA A 226 -13.26 27.34 1.09
N GLY A 227 -13.16 26.18 0.45
CA GLY A 227 -13.46 24.88 1.04
C GLY A 227 -14.28 24.07 0.04
N VAL A 228 -14.89 22.98 0.50
CA VAL A 228 -15.90 22.22 -0.26
C VAL A 228 -17.26 22.49 0.37
N ASP A 229 -18.05 23.31 -0.31
CA ASP A 229 -19.28 23.88 0.22
C ASP A 229 -20.51 23.17 -0.35
N THR A 230 -21.50 22.91 0.51
CA THR A 230 -22.70 22.14 0.17
C THR A 230 -23.99 22.93 0.38
N VAL A 231 -24.88 22.96 -0.61
CA VAL A 231 -26.25 23.47 -0.45
C VAL A 231 -27.27 22.34 -0.43
N LYS A 232 -28.22 22.37 0.52
CA LYS A 232 -29.24 21.33 0.69
C LYS A 232 -30.65 21.91 0.65
N TYR A 233 -31.49 21.38 -0.23
CA TYR A 233 -32.90 21.76 -0.39
C TYR A 233 -33.90 20.77 0.22
N ASN A 234 -33.41 19.65 0.77
CA ASN A 234 -34.20 18.56 1.35
C ASN A 234 -34.64 18.77 2.82
N VAL A 235 -34.32 19.93 3.42
CA VAL A 235 -34.45 20.13 4.87
C VAL A 235 -35.84 20.63 5.29
N HIS A 236 -36.60 21.25 4.38
CA HIS A 236 -37.94 21.76 4.68
C HIS A 236 -38.91 21.61 3.50
N GLN A 237 -39.77 20.59 3.56
CA GLN A 237 -40.79 20.37 2.55
C GLN A 237 -41.88 21.46 2.56
N PRO A 238 -42.42 21.85 1.39
CA PRO A 238 -43.57 22.74 1.29
C PRO A 238 -44.78 22.14 2.03
N SER A 239 -45.65 22.99 2.58
CA SER A 239 -46.93 22.52 3.13
C SER A 239 -47.73 21.74 2.07
N GLU A 240 -48.53 20.75 2.47
CA GLU A 240 -49.45 19.96 1.62
C GLU A 240 -50.20 20.82 0.56
N GLU A 241 -50.73 21.98 0.96
CA GLU A 241 -51.45 22.92 0.06
C GLU A 241 -50.55 23.54 -1.03
N ARG A 242 -49.24 23.63 -0.78
CA ARG A 242 -48.24 24.05 -1.78
C ARG A 242 -47.86 22.89 -2.71
N LEU A 243 -47.71 21.67 -2.18
CA LEU A 243 -47.42 20.47 -2.97
C LEU A 243 -48.52 20.22 -4.02
N GLU A 244 -49.80 20.36 -3.66
CA GLU A 244 -50.93 20.23 -4.61
C GLU A 244 -50.85 21.22 -5.79
N ARG A 245 -50.19 22.37 -5.62
CA ARG A 245 -50.04 23.40 -6.67
C ARG A 245 -48.78 23.21 -7.52
N MET A 246 -47.75 22.59 -6.97
CA MET A 246 -46.45 22.39 -7.61
C MET A 246 -46.42 21.13 -8.48
N GLY A 247 -47.28 20.16 -8.15
CA GLY A 247 -47.17 18.82 -8.74
C GLY A 247 -45.91 18.14 -8.22
N GLU A 248 -45.27 17.34 -9.06
CA GLU A 248 -44.07 16.57 -8.73
C GLU A 248 -42.77 17.32 -9.07
N THR A 249 -42.83 18.57 -9.57
CA THR A 249 -41.64 19.33 -9.99
C THR A 249 -40.91 19.95 -8.78
N GLY A 250 -39.64 19.62 -8.63
CA GLY A 250 -38.70 20.18 -7.66
C GLY A 250 -37.89 21.37 -8.19
N ILE A 251 -36.63 21.46 -7.79
CA ILE A 251 -35.69 22.51 -8.15
C ILE A 251 -35.08 22.30 -9.55
N HIS A 252 -34.65 23.38 -10.19
CA HIS A 252 -33.77 23.35 -11.36
C HIS A 252 -32.48 24.10 -11.04
N ALA A 253 -31.42 23.35 -10.75
CA ALA A 253 -30.11 23.85 -10.37
C ALA A 253 -29.11 23.78 -11.53
N ASP A 254 -28.26 24.80 -11.63
CA ASP A 254 -27.11 24.86 -12.53
C ASP A 254 -25.98 25.60 -11.83
N LEU A 255 -24.99 24.86 -11.32
CA LEU A 255 -23.88 25.41 -10.53
C LEU A 255 -22.95 26.27 -11.38
N GLN A 256 -22.70 25.90 -12.64
CA GLN A 256 -21.88 26.70 -13.57
C GLN A 256 -22.53 28.07 -13.88
N LYS A 257 -23.86 28.12 -13.97
CA LYS A 257 -24.61 29.39 -14.08
C LYS A 257 -24.79 30.09 -12.74
N GLY A 258 -24.58 29.39 -11.63
CA GLY A 258 -24.78 29.89 -10.28
C GLY A 258 -26.24 30.16 -9.97
N THR A 259 -27.15 29.26 -10.36
CA THR A 259 -28.60 29.45 -10.20
C THR A 259 -29.32 28.20 -9.73
N VAL A 260 -30.26 28.36 -8.80
CA VAL A 260 -31.22 27.32 -8.39
C VAL A 260 -32.64 27.88 -8.44
N GLU A 261 -33.45 27.43 -9.40
CA GLU A 261 -34.85 27.81 -9.53
C GLU A 261 -35.74 26.87 -8.69
N LYS A 262 -36.43 27.39 -7.69
CA LYS A 262 -37.20 26.56 -6.74
C LYS A 262 -38.63 26.21 -7.19
N TRP A 263 -39.18 26.95 -8.15
CA TRP A 263 -40.59 26.87 -8.58
C TRP A 263 -40.74 27.02 -10.12
N PRO A 264 -40.01 26.25 -10.93
CA PRO A 264 -39.98 26.46 -12.39
C PRO A 264 -41.37 26.30 -13.03
N ALA A 265 -42.17 25.34 -12.55
CA ALA A 265 -43.51 25.06 -13.08
C ALA A 265 -44.53 26.21 -12.87
N LEU A 266 -44.33 27.04 -11.85
CA LEU A 266 -45.26 28.12 -11.48
C LEU A 266 -44.78 29.50 -11.94
N ASN A 267 -43.60 29.59 -12.57
CA ASN A 267 -43.05 30.82 -13.14
C ASN A 267 -42.99 31.98 -12.13
N LEU A 268 -42.72 31.66 -10.86
CA LEU A 268 -42.75 32.61 -9.74
C LEU A 268 -41.44 33.41 -9.58
N PHE A 269 -40.43 33.16 -10.43
CA PHE A 269 -39.11 33.81 -10.40
C PHE A 269 -38.36 33.69 -9.06
N SER A 270 -38.61 32.62 -8.29
CA SER A 270 -37.85 32.30 -7.07
C SER A 270 -36.56 31.58 -7.46
N VAL A 271 -35.49 32.35 -7.64
CA VAL A 271 -34.16 31.86 -8.05
C VAL A 271 -33.15 32.23 -6.97
N ASP A 272 -32.49 31.24 -6.40
CA ASP A 272 -31.31 31.45 -5.57
C ASP A 272 -30.08 31.57 -6.47
N HIS A 273 -29.20 32.51 -6.13
CA HIS A 273 -27.92 32.69 -6.80
C HIS A 273 -26.83 32.05 -5.95
N VAL A 274 -26.20 31.00 -6.47
CA VAL A 274 -25.16 30.26 -5.78
C VAL A 274 -23.80 30.53 -6.43
N LYS A 275 -22.75 30.57 -5.63
CA LYS A 275 -21.37 30.79 -6.09
C LYS A 275 -20.41 30.07 -5.14
N ASN A 276 -19.31 29.53 -5.69
CA ASN A 276 -18.36 28.72 -4.93
C ASN A 276 -19.08 27.65 -4.09
N ILE A 277 -20.02 26.94 -4.72
CA ILE A 277 -20.69 25.79 -4.13
C ILE A 277 -20.31 24.62 -5.03
N GLU A 278 -19.74 23.58 -4.47
CA GLU A 278 -19.31 22.36 -5.18
C GLU A 278 -20.41 21.30 -5.10
N ASN A 279 -21.10 21.21 -3.96
CA ASN A 279 -22.02 20.11 -3.69
C ASN A 279 -23.46 20.58 -3.57
N LEU A 280 -24.40 19.79 -4.07
CA LEU A 280 -25.83 20.09 -4.03
C LEU A 280 -26.67 18.86 -3.73
N HIS A 281 -27.57 19.00 -2.75
CA HIS A 281 -28.60 18.01 -2.46
C HIS A 281 -29.95 18.61 -2.83
N GLY A 282 -30.71 17.85 -3.61
CA GLY A 282 -32.04 18.15 -4.09
C GLY A 282 -33.09 18.21 -2.98
N SER A 283 -34.30 17.89 -3.36
CA SER A 283 -35.51 17.94 -2.58
C SER A 283 -36.20 16.58 -2.64
N SER A 284 -37.42 16.48 -2.12
CA SER A 284 -38.18 15.22 -2.21
C SER A 284 -39.14 15.21 -3.42
N LEU A 285 -38.76 15.89 -4.50
CA LEU A 285 -39.55 16.11 -5.71
C LEU A 285 -38.62 15.96 -6.91
N ASN A 286 -39.18 15.81 -8.12
CA ASN A 286 -38.40 15.63 -9.35
C ASN A 286 -37.53 16.86 -9.65
N ASP A 287 -36.25 16.75 -9.35
CA ASP A 287 -35.24 17.78 -9.46
C ASP A 287 -34.47 17.67 -10.78
N SER A 288 -33.98 18.80 -11.26
CA SER A 288 -33.03 18.87 -12.37
C SER A 288 -31.78 19.57 -11.86
N ILE A 289 -30.68 18.83 -11.74
CA ILE A 289 -29.44 19.30 -11.13
C ILE A 289 -28.34 19.22 -12.18
N ALA A 290 -27.61 20.31 -12.38
CA ALA A 290 -26.41 20.32 -13.19
C ALA A 290 -25.24 20.92 -12.40
N GLY A 291 -24.12 20.20 -12.34
CA GLY A 291 -22.88 20.60 -11.72
C GLY A 291 -22.13 21.68 -12.50
N ASP A 292 -20.81 21.70 -12.36
CA ASP A 292 -19.89 22.53 -13.13
C ASP A 292 -18.63 21.77 -13.57
N ASP A 293 -17.53 22.47 -13.85
CA ASP A 293 -16.30 21.84 -14.38
C ASP A 293 -15.33 21.40 -13.24
N ARG A 294 -15.85 21.24 -12.02
CA ARG A 294 -15.12 20.82 -10.81
C ARG A 294 -15.81 19.56 -10.29
N ASP A 295 -15.06 18.75 -9.55
CA ASP A 295 -15.58 17.61 -8.79
C ASP A 295 -16.75 18.05 -7.89
N ASN A 296 -17.92 17.44 -8.10
CA ASN A 296 -19.18 17.76 -7.42
C ASN A 296 -19.78 16.52 -6.76
N GLU A 297 -20.45 16.71 -5.62
CA GLU A 297 -21.33 15.73 -5.01
C GLU A 297 -22.79 16.16 -5.21
N LEU A 298 -23.54 15.42 -6.05
CA LEU A 298 -24.87 15.78 -6.51
C LEU A 298 -25.89 14.70 -6.17
N TRP A 299 -26.84 15.03 -5.29
CA TRP A 299 -27.87 14.09 -4.82
C TRP A 299 -29.27 14.57 -5.22
N GLY A 300 -30.10 13.69 -5.79
CA GLY A 300 -31.52 13.95 -6.09
C GLY A 300 -32.41 13.88 -4.85
N ASP A 301 -32.16 12.88 -3.99
CA ASP A 301 -32.97 12.48 -2.82
C ASP A 301 -34.22 11.65 -3.20
N ASP A 302 -35.45 12.16 -3.02
CA ASP A 302 -36.66 11.42 -3.46
C ASP A 302 -37.21 12.12 -4.71
N GLY A 303 -37.61 11.40 -5.75
CA GLY A 303 -38.10 12.02 -6.97
C GLY A 303 -37.70 11.23 -8.19
N ASN A 304 -38.21 11.62 -9.36
CA ASN A 304 -37.64 11.18 -10.62
C ASN A 304 -36.71 12.30 -11.09
N ASP A 305 -35.43 12.18 -10.74
CA ASP A 305 -34.48 13.25 -10.84
C ASP A 305 -33.65 13.17 -12.12
N THR A 306 -33.11 14.31 -12.56
CA THR A 306 -32.17 14.38 -13.67
C THR A 306 -30.92 15.10 -13.23
N ILE A 307 -29.79 14.40 -13.17
CA ILE A 307 -28.51 14.91 -12.67
C ILE A 307 -27.48 14.89 -13.80
N HIS A 308 -26.77 16.00 -13.98
CA HIS A 308 -25.63 16.14 -14.88
C HIS A 308 -24.40 16.58 -14.08
N GLY A 309 -23.35 15.77 -14.03
CA GLY A 309 -22.06 16.10 -13.42
C GLY A 309 -21.36 17.25 -14.14
N ARG A 310 -21.14 17.04 -15.45
CA ARG A 310 -20.45 17.91 -16.43
C ARG A 310 -18.96 17.62 -16.52
N GLY A 311 -18.14 18.31 -15.75
CA GLY A 311 -16.69 18.19 -15.86
C GLY A 311 -16.08 17.99 -14.48
N GLY A 312 -15.07 17.14 -14.37
CA GLY A 312 -14.47 16.82 -13.07
C GLY A 312 -14.85 15.40 -12.66
N ASP A 313 -14.28 14.91 -11.57
CA ASP A 313 -14.58 13.56 -11.08
C ASP A 313 -15.73 13.64 -10.06
N ASP A 314 -16.96 13.39 -10.52
CA ASP A 314 -18.18 13.67 -9.78
C ASP A 314 -18.72 12.44 -9.01
N ILE A 315 -19.48 12.69 -7.94
CA ILE A 315 -20.24 11.67 -7.20
C ILE A 315 -21.74 11.96 -7.34
N LEU A 316 -22.44 11.07 -8.03
CA LEU A 316 -23.85 11.22 -8.36
C LEU A 316 -24.70 10.18 -7.64
N ARG A 317 -25.82 10.62 -7.07
CA ARG A 317 -26.83 9.74 -6.48
C ARG A 317 -28.23 10.25 -6.82
N GLY A 318 -29.01 9.46 -7.55
CA GLY A 318 -30.42 9.76 -7.80
C GLY A 318 -31.22 9.73 -6.50
N GLY A 319 -31.34 8.52 -5.93
CA GLY A 319 -31.97 8.29 -4.64
C GLY A 319 -33.19 7.39 -4.81
N LEU A 320 -34.37 7.81 -4.36
CA LEU A 320 -35.62 7.06 -4.57
C LEU A 320 -36.40 7.60 -5.76
N GLY A 321 -36.52 6.80 -6.82
CA GLY A 321 -37.42 7.09 -7.94
C GLY A 321 -36.75 6.80 -9.28
N LEU A 322 -37.43 7.12 -10.38
CA LEU A 322 -36.89 6.82 -11.72
C LEU A 322 -35.94 7.93 -12.13
N ASP A 323 -34.65 7.70 -11.94
CA ASP A 323 -33.64 8.74 -12.09
C ASP A 323 -32.88 8.65 -13.41
N THR A 324 -32.30 9.78 -13.82
CA THR A 324 -31.43 9.90 -14.99
C THR A 324 -30.15 10.61 -14.60
N LEU A 325 -29.02 9.92 -14.68
CA LEU A 325 -27.72 10.38 -14.20
C LEU A 325 -26.71 10.41 -15.36
N TYR A 326 -26.11 11.58 -15.59
CA TYR A 326 -25.08 11.80 -16.60
C TYR A 326 -23.79 12.27 -15.93
N GLY A 327 -22.69 11.53 -16.06
CA GLY A 327 -21.36 11.98 -15.59
C GLY A 327 -20.80 13.08 -16.48
N GLU A 328 -20.76 12.80 -17.79
CA GLU A 328 -20.19 13.63 -18.87
C GLU A 328 -18.66 13.51 -19.01
N ASP A 329 -17.84 14.48 -18.61
CA ASP A 329 -16.38 14.42 -18.69
C ASP A 329 -15.78 14.21 -17.28
N GLY A 330 -15.12 13.09 -16.99
CA GLY A 330 -14.71 12.80 -15.61
C GLY A 330 -14.51 11.33 -15.36
N ASN A 331 -13.90 10.96 -14.23
CA ASN A 331 -14.02 9.61 -13.69
C ASN A 331 -15.09 9.64 -12.59
N ASP A 332 -16.33 9.41 -12.99
CA ASP A 332 -17.49 9.65 -12.15
C ASP A 332 -17.91 8.40 -11.36
N ILE A 333 -18.53 8.62 -10.20
CA ILE A 333 -19.06 7.56 -9.33
C ILE A 333 -20.57 7.70 -9.18
N PHE A 334 -21.29 6.66 -9.56
CA PHE A 334 -22.75 6.55 -9.42
C PHE A 334 -23.09 5.65 -8.24
N LEU A 335 -23.59 6.23 -7.15
CA LEU A 335 -23.99 5.49 -5.96
C LEU A 335 -25.44 5.00 -6.09
N GLN A 336 -25.65 3.69 -6.02
CA GLN A 336 -26.95 3.06 -6.23
C GLN A 336 -27.57 2.55 -4.91
N ASP A 337 -28.90 2.65 -4.81
CA ASP A 337 -29.67 2.34 -3.61
C ASP A 337 -30.63 1.13 -3.80
N ASP A 338 -31.12 0.56 -2.69
CA ASP A 338 -32.12 -0.54 -2.71
C ASP A 338 -33.51 0.00 -3.06
N GLU A 339 -33.76 0.13 -4.35
CA GLU A 339 -35.01 0.63 -4.89
C GLU A 339 -35.67 -0.30 -5.91
N THR A 340 -36.98 -0.10 -6.08
CA THR A 340 -37.84 -0.96 -6.92
C THR A 340 -38.22 -0.27 -8.22
N VAL A 341 -37.26 0.44 -8.82
CA VAL A 341 -37.40 1.15 -10.09
C VAL A 341 -36.08 1.02 -10.88
N SER A 342 -36.03 1.62 -12.06
CA SER A 342 -35.03 1.39 -13.11
C SER A 342 -34.45 2.73 -13.55
N ASP A 343 -33.18 2.95 -13.29
CA ASP A 343 -32.50 4.21 -13.57
C ASP A 343 -31.81 4.21 -14.94
N ASP A 344 -31.53 5.40 -15.46
CA ASP A 344 -30.77 5.61 -16.68
C ASP A 344 -29.45 6.30 -16.34
N ILE A 345 -28.34 5.57 -16.45
CA ILE A 345 -26.99 5.98 -16.08
C ILE A 345 -26.13 6.03 -17.34
N ASP A 346 -25.41 7.12 -17.51
CA ASP A 346 -24.47 7.35 -18.60
C ASP A 346 -23.20 8.02 -18.03
N GLY A 347 -22.09 7.28 -17.94
CA GLY A 347 -20.83 7.77 -17.38
C GLY A 347 -20.24 8.87 -18.26
N GLY A 348 -19.98 8.54 -19.52
CA GLY A 348 -19.60 9.51 -20.53
C GLY A 348 -18.16 9.29 -20.96
N ALA A 349 -17.28 10.21 -20.62
CA ALA A 349 -15.87 10.20 -20.99
C ALA A 349 -14.98 10.16 -19.75
N GLY A 350 -14.35 9.02 -19.53
CA GLY A 350 -13.35 8.80 -18.49
C GLY A 350 -13.39 7.33 -18.07
N LEU A 351 -13.08 7.04 -16.81
CA LEU A 351 -13.22 5.72 -16.21
C LEU A 351 -14.30 5.77 -15.14
N ASP A 352 -15.52 5.50 -15.55
CA ASP A 352 -16.69 5.70 -14.69
C ASP A 352 -17.03 4.45 -13.89
N THR A 353 -17.60 4.63 -12.70
CA THR A 353 -17.90 3.56 -11.76
C THR A 353 -19.35 3.59 -11.30
N VAL A 354 -20.05 2.47 -11.42
CA VAL A 354 -21.34 2.28 -10.75
C VAL A 354 -21.16 1.40 -9.51
N ASP A 355 -21.59 1.91 -8.36
CA ASP A 355 -21.40 1.28 -7.04
C ASP A 355 -22.73 0.80 -6.45
N TYR A 356 -22.89 -0.52 -6.38
CA TYR A 356 -24.03 -1.21 -5.77
C TYR A 356 -23.70 -1.78 -4.38
N SER A 357 -22.52 -1.53 -3.82
CA SER A 357 -22.08 -2.11 -2.55
C SER A 357 -22.95 -1.75 -1.35
N ALA A 358 -23.60 -0.57 -1.40
CA ALA A 358 -24.49 -0.09 -0.36
C ALA A 358 -25.90 -0.71 -0.42
N MET A 359 -26.20 -1.53 -1.44
CA MET A 359 -27.47 -2.25 -1.54
C MET A 359 -27.60 -3.30 -0.43
N ILE A 360 -28.18 -2.88 0.70
CA ILE A 360 -28.62 -3.78 1.76
C ILE A 360 -30.06 -4.15 1.41
N HIS A 361 -30.34 -5.39 1.01
CA HIS A 361 -31.71 -5.93 0.92
C HIS A 361 -32.36 -5.91 2.31
N ALA A 362 -32.85 -4.74 2.72
CA ALA A 362 -33.24 -4.42 4.08
C ALA A 362 -34.61 -5.02 4.37
N GLY A 363 -34.68 -6.34 4.56
CA GLY A 363 -35.99 -6.98 4.49
C GLY A 363 -36.19 -8.41 4.95
N LYS A 364 -35.18 -9.12 5.48
CA LYS A 364 -35.28 -10.28 6.40
C LYS A 364 -33.99 -11.08 6.29
N ILE A 365 -33.52 -11.55 7.46
CA ILE A 365 -32.81 -12.81 7.58
C ILE A 365 -33.75 -13.93 7.10
N VAL A 366 -33.89 -14.06 5.78
CA VAL A 366 -34.26 -15.32 5.15
C VAL A 366 -32.92 -16.04 4.99
N ALA A 367 -32.87 -17.33 5.29
CA ALA A 367 -31.64 -18.09 5.15
C ALA A 367 -31.03 -17.85 3.74
N PRO A 368 -29.70 -17.81 3.59
CA PRO A 368 -28.98 -17.51 2.33
C PRO A 368 -29.45 -18.28 1.07
N HIS A 369 -30.30 -19.30 1.25
CA HIS A 369 -30.76 -20.19 0.20
C HIS A 369 -32.11 -19.84 -0.46
N GLU A 370 -32.83 -18.78 -0.05
CA GLU A 370 -34.18 -18.53 -0.60
C GLU A 370 -34.27 -17.39 -1.64
N TYR A 371 -33.28 -16.50 -1.74
CA TYR A 371 -33.13 -15.51 -2.85
C TYR A 371 -31.65 -15.18 -3.19
N GLY A 372 -30.73 -16.14 -3.04
CA GLY A 372 -29.27 -15.95 -3.01
C GLY A 372 -28.55 -15.50 -4.30
N PHE A 373 -28.95 -14.35 -4.85
CA PHE A 373 -28.26 -13.63 -5.93
C PHE A 373 -28.30 -12.12 -5.62
N GLY A 374 -27.19 -11.43 -5.81
CA GLY A 374 -27.08 -9.98 -5.85
C GLY A 374 -27.43 -9.44 -7.25
N ILE A 375 -26.60 -8.56 -7.79
CA ILE A 375 -26.80 -7.95 -9.11
C ILE A 375 -26.29 -8.84 -10.24
N GLU A 376 -26.83 -8.60 -11.43
CA GLU A 376 -26.27 -9.11 -12.68
C GLU A 376 -25.98 -7.92 -13.59
N ALA A 377 -24.72 -7.62 -13.82
CA ALA A 377 -24.25 -6.53 -14.67
C ALA A 377 -23.70 -7.09 -15.98
N ASP A 378 -24.09 -6.48 -17.10
CA ASP A 378 -23.57 -6.79 -18.43
C ASP A 378 -23.31 -5.47 -19.17
N LEU A 379 -22.10 -4.93 -18.99
CA LEU A 379 -21.67 -3.66 -19.57
C LEU A 379 -21.65 -3.74 -21.11
N SER A 380 -21.32 -4.90 -21.67
CA SER A 380 -21.40 -5.15 -23.12
C SER A 380 -22.82 -4.99 -23.70
N ARG A 381 -23.84 -5.07 -22.84
CA ARG A 381 -25.25 -4.88 -23.17
C ARG A 381 -25.88 -3.65 -22.53
N GLU A 382 -25.08 -2.86 -21.80
CA GLU A 382 -25.47 -1.60 -21.18
C GLU A 382 -26.60 -1.72 -20.12
N TRP A 383 -26.60 -2.76 -19.29
CA TRP A 383 -27.59 -2.90 -18.21
C TRP A 383 -27.08 -3.57 -16.94
N VAL A 384 -27.74 -3.26 -15.82
CA VAL A 384 -27.59 -3.96 -14.54
C VAL A 384 -28.96 -4.38 -14.02
N ARG A 385 -29.13 -5.65 -13.68
CA ARG A 385 -30.38 -6.20 -13.12
C ARG A 385 -30.29 -6.24 -11.61
N LYS A 386 -31.20 -5.51 -10.96
CA LYS A 386 -31.40 -5.46 -9.51
C LYS A 386 -32.37 -6.56 -9.09
N ALA A 387 -31.95 -7.49 -8.23
CA ALA A 387 -32.81 -8.55 -7.72
C ALA A 387 -33.79 -8.01 -6.65
N SER A 388 -35.11 -8.04 -6.95
CA SER A 388 -36.15 -7.62 -5.98
C SER A 388 -36.82 -8.82 -5.28
N ALA A 389 -37.10 -8.65 -3.98
CA ALA A 389 -37.80 -9.61 -3.13
C ALA A 389 -39.22 -10.02 -3.61
N LEU A 390 -39.78 -9.33 -4.60
CA LEU A 390 -41.13 -9.58 -5.14
C LEU A 390 -41.15 -10.42 -6.42
N GLY A 391 -40.00 -10.91 -6.90
CA GLY A 391 -39.91 -11.72 -8.13
C GLY A 391 -40.17 -10.93 -9.41
N VAL A 392 -39.93 -9.61 -9.37
CA VAL A 392 -39.90 -8.71 -10.52
C VAL A 392 -38.48 -8.19 -10.63
N ASP A 393 -37.86 -8.33 -11.80
CA ASP A 393 -36.53 -7.80 -12.06
C ASP A 393 -36.64 -6.33 -12.47
N TYR A 394 -35.82 -5.48 -11.87
CA TYR A 394 -35.59 -4.10 -12.28
C TYR A 394 -34.24 -4.01 -12.99
N TYR A 395 -34.17 -3.18 -14.03
CA TYR A 395 -32.98 -3.05 -14.87
C TYR A 395 -32.58 -1.58 -14.94
N ASP A 396 -31.41 -1.25 -14.45
CA ASP A 396 -30.80 0.04 -14.75
C ASP A 396 -30.19 -0.06 -16.15
N SER A 397 -30.34 1.01 -16.94
CA SER A 397 -29.53 1.16 -18.15
C SER A 397 -28.23 1.82 -17.75
N VAL A 398 -27.10 1.22 -18.10
CA VAL A 398 -25.78 1.70 -17.70
C VAL A 398 -24.91 1.76 -18.94
N ARG A 399 -24.56 2.97 -19.40
CA ARG A 399 -23.80 3.20 -20.64
C ARG A 399 -22.52 3.94 -20.32
N ASN A 400 -21.47 3.72 -21.13
CA ASN A 400 -20.19 4.40 -21.00
C ASN A 400 -19.69 4.36 -19.53
N VAL A 401 -19.74 3.17 -18.92
CA VAL A 401 -19.25 2.90 -17.57
C VAL A 401 -18.38 1.67 -17.69
N GLU A 402 -17.15 1.78 -17.17
CA GLU A 402 -16.15 0.73 -17.28
C GLU A 402 -16.05 -0.09 -15.99
N ASN A 403 -16.45 0.47 -14.85
CA ASN A 403 -16.24 -0.15 -13.54
C ASN A 403 -17.56 -0.45 -12.82
N VAL A 404 -17.61 -1.60 -12.15
CA VAL A 404 -18.76 -2.02 -11.34
C VAL A 404 -18.28 -2.53 -9.99
N ILE A 405 -18.88 -2.00 -8.92
CA ILE A 405 -18.77 -2.56 -7.59
C ILE A 405 -20.07 -3.29 -7.27
N GLY A 406 -19.95 -4.60 -7.05
CA GLY A 406 -21.03 -5.50 -6.66
C GLY A 406 -21.50 -5.32 -5.22
N THR A 407 -22.36 -6.24 -4.80
CA THR A 407 -22.99 -6.33 -3.49
C THR A 407 -22.25 -7.32 -2.60
N SER A 408 -22.62 -7.45 -1.33
CA SER A 408 -22.06 -8.52 -0.47
C SER A 408 -22.74 -9.89 -0.69
N MET A 409 -23.29 -10.14 -1.88
CA MET A 409 -23.96 -11.39 -2.25
C MET A 409 -23.50 -11.84 -3.63
N LYS A 410 -23.78 -13.11 -3.97
CA LYS A 410 -23.50 -13.71 -5.28
C LYS A 410 -23.91 -12.83 -6.47
N ASP A 411 -22.95 -12.20 -7.10
CA ASP A 411 -23.10 -11.34 -8.26
C ASP A 411 -22.68 -12.04 -9.55
N VAL A 412 -23.13 -11.47 -10.67
CA VAL A 412 -22.63 -11.81 -12.00
C VAL A 412 -22.22 -10.50 -12.68
N LEU A 413 -20.93 -10.28 -12.86
CA LEU A 413 -20.38 -9.06 -13.44
C LEU A 413 -19.73 -9.40 -14.78
N ILE A 414 -20.17 -8.75 -15.85
CA ILE A 414 -19.62 -8.93 -17.20
C ILE A 414 -19.24 -7.56 -17.75
N GLY A 415 -17.96 -7.38 -18.04
CA GLY A 415 -17.40 -6.18 -18.67
C GLY A 415 -17.71 -6.09 -20.17
N ASP A 416 -17.05 -5.15 -20.84
CA ASP A 416 -17.24 -4.88 -22.25
C ASP A 416 -15.96 -5.16 -23.07
N ALA A 417 -15.58 -4.27 -23.98
CA ALA A 417 -14.36 -4.41 -24.77
C ALA A 417 -13.27 -3.40 -24.39
N GLN A 418 -13.51 -2.66 -23.30
CA GLN A 418 -12.62 -1.67 -22.72
C GLN A 418 -11.91 -2.29 -21.52
N ALA A 419 -10.92 -1.59 -20.96
CA ALA A 419 -10.33 -2.00 -19.69
C ALA A 419 -11.31 -1.72 -18.55
N ASN A 420 -11.85 -2.79 -17.94
CA ASN A 420 -12.85 -2.74 -16.89
C ASN A 420 -12.23 -3.04 -15.51
N THR A 421 -12.76 -2.42 -14.45
CA THR A 421 -12.53 -2.85 -13.06
C THR A 421 -13.81 -3.39 -12.46
N LEU A 422 -13.84 -4.69 -12.17
CA LEU A 422 -15.03 -5.38 -11.67
C LEU A 422 -14.75 -5.97 -10.29
N MET A 423 -15.58 -5.63 -9.29
CA MET A 423 -15.40 -6.06 -7.90
C MET A 423 -16.64 -6.79 -7.39
N GLY A 424 -16.53 -8.10 -7.13
CA GLY A 424 -17.62 -8.93 -6.58
C GLY A 424 -17.95 -8.65 -5.10
N GLN A 425 -16.96 -8.20 -4.32
CA GLN A 425 -17.04 -7.97 -2.87
C GLN A 425 -17.20 -9.25 -2.05
N GLY A 426 -18.38 -9.86 -2.00
CA GLY A 426 -18.50 -11.13 -1.29
C GLY A 426 -19.75 -11.90 -1.68
N GLY A 427 -19.78 -13.20 -1.38
CA GLY A 427 -20.66 -14.13 -2.06
C GLY A 427 -19.88 -14.94 -3.08
N ASP A 428 -20.46 -16.02 -3.61
CA ASP A 428 -19.80 -16.83 -4.65
C ASP A 428 -20.05 -16.18 -6.02
N ASP A 429 -19.17 -15.32 -6.48
CA ASP A 429 -19.38 -14.42 -7.61
C ASP A 429 -18.98 -15.03 -8.95
N THR A 430 -19.46 -14.43 -10.04
CA THR A 430 -18.99 -14.74 -11.40
C THR A 430 -18.62 -13.44 -12.09
N VAL A 431 -17.32 -13.22 -12.28
CA VAL A 431 -16.77 -12.00 -12.85
C VAL A 431 -16.10 -12.32 -14.18
N ARG A 432 -16.42 -11.57 -15.22
CA ARG A 432 -15.87 -11.75 -16.56
C ARG A 432 -15.47 -10.39 -17.13
N GLY A 433 -14.19 -10.21 -17.44
CA GLY A 433 -13.61 -8.99 -18.01
C GLY A 433 -14.14 -8.71 -19.40
N GLY A 434 -13.73 -9.51 -20.39
CA GLY A 434 -14.19 -9.35 -21.77
C GLY A 434 -13.02 -9.20 -22.72
N ASP A 435 -13.07 -8.24 -23.64
CA ASP A 435 -11.85 -7.81 -24.32
C ASP A 435 -11.30 -6.59 -23.54
N GLY A 436 -9.99 -6.41 -23.45
CA GLY A 436 -9.41 -5.29 -22.67
C GLY A 436 -8.39 -5.78 -21.66
N ASP A 437 -7.57 -4.89 -21.11
CA ASP A 437 -6.67 -5.26 -20.01
C ASP A 437 -7.45 -5.00 -18.70
N ASP A 438 -8.08 -6.04 -18.16
CA ASP A 438 -9.07 -5.92 -17.09
C ASP A 438 -8.49 -6.14 -15.68
N LEU A 439 -9.16 -5.57 -14.68
CA LEU A 439 -8.85 -5.77 -13.26
C LEU A 439 -10.05 -6.39 -12.54
N LEU A 440 -9.92 -7.67 -12.16
CA LEU A 440 -11.02 -8.47 -11.64
C LEU A 440 -10.76 -8.87 -10.18
N PHE A 441 -11.73 -8.60 -9.31
CA PHE A 441 -11.73 -9.02 -7.91
C PHE A 441 -12.97 -9.86 -7.61
N GLY A 442 -12.78 -11.09 -7.11
CA GLY A 442 -13.84 -11.92 -6.56
C GLY A 442 -14.28 -11.38 -5.20
N GLY A 443 -13.40 -11.51 -4.19
CA GLY A 443 -13.62 -11.03 -2.85
C GLY A 443 -13.76 -12.18 -1.86
N ASP A 444 -14.76 -12.13 -0.98
CA ASP A 444 -15.05 -13.21 -0.02
C ASP A 444 -16.03 -14.24 -0.64
N GLY A 445 -15.60 -15.44 -0.99
CA GLY A 445 -16.48 -16.45 -1.58
C GLY A 445 -15.72 -17.47 -2.40
N ASN A 446 -16.43 -18.42 -3.02
CA ASN A 446 -15.81 -19.27 -4.04
C ASN A 446 -16.17 -18.70 -5.41
N ASP A 447 -15.24 -17.93 -5.96
CA ASP A 447 -15.49 -17.05 -7.09
C ASP A 447 -15.05 -17.68 -8.41
N MET A 448 -15.68 -17.23 -9.50
CA MET A 448 -15.32 -17.61 -10.86
C MET A 448 -14.93 -16.37 -11.66
N LEU A 449 -13.64 -16.21 -11.94
CA LEU A 449 -13.08 -15.07 -12.66
C LEU A 449 -12.61 -15.48 -14.06
N TYR A 450 -12.96 -14.69 -15.06
CA TYR A 450 -12.58 -14.88 -16.46
C TYR A 450 -12.02 -13.57 -17.03
N GLY A 451 -10.72 -13.49 -17.35
CA GLY A 451 -10.14 -12.33 -18.05
C GLY A 451 -10.66 -12.21 -19.49
N ASP A 452 -10.70 -13.34 -20.20
CA ASP A 452 -11.04 -13.48 -21.62
C ASP A 452 -9.89 -12.98 -22.55
N ALA A 453 -9.86 -11.73 -23.04
CA ALA A 453 -8.85 -11.30 -24.01
C ALA A 453 -8.20 -9.95 -23.66
N GLY A 454 -6.92 -9.99 -23.31
CA GLY A 454 -6.08 -8.85 -22.96
C GLY A 454 -5.09 -9.29 -21.90
N ASN A 455 -4.35 -8.37 -21.28
CA ASN A 455 -3.46 -8.68 -20.18
C ASN A 455 -4.19 -8.40 -18.88
N ASP A 456 -4.85 -9.42 -18.35
CA ASP A 456 -5.79 -9.26 -17.25
C ASP A 456 -5.11 -9.47 -15.90
N THR A 457 -5.59 -8.78 -14.87
CA THR A 457 -5.16 -8.98 -13.49
C THR A 457 -6.32 -9.53 -12.65
N LEU A 458 -6.16 -10.75 -12.15
CA LEU A 458 -7.20 -11.49 -11.44
C LEU A 458 -6.80 -11.73 -9.98
N TYR A 459 -7.71 -11.37 -9.07
CA TYR A 459 -7.64 -11.64 -7.63
C TYR A 459 -8.88 -12.39 -7.19
N GLY A 460 -8.74 -13.67 -6.82
CA GLY A 460 -9.83 -14.48 -6.29
C GLY A 460 -10.31 -13.94 -4.95
N GLY A 461 -9.40 -13.90 -3.97
CA GLY A 461 -9.67 -13.34 -2.64
C GLY A 461 -9.65 -14.44 -1.58
N LEU A 462 -10.71 -14.52 -0.78
CA LEU A 462 -10.88 -15.54 0.26
C LEU A 462 -11.89 -16.60 -0.17
N GLY A 463 -11.45 -17.83 -0.35
CA GLY A 463 -12.29 -18.99 -0.65
C GLY A 463 -11.71 -19.77 -1.81
N ASP A 464 -12.31 -20.91 -2.17
CA ASP A 464 -11.73 -21.80 -3.19
C ASP A 464 -12.13 -21.27 -4.59
N ASP A 465 -11.25 -20.49 -5.21
CA ASP A 465 -11.58 -19.73 -6.42
C ASP A 465 -11.19 -20.44 -7.73
N THR A 466 -11.82 -20.05 -8.83
CA THR A 466 -11.43 -20.46 -10.19
C THR A 466 -11.14 -19.23 -11.04
N LEU A 467 -9.88 -19.05 -11.43
CA LEU A 467 -9.40 -17.92 -12.23
C LEU A 467 -8.91 -18.43 -13.59
N GLU A 468 -9.44 -17.87 -14.67
CA GLU A 468 -9.04 -18.16 -16.05
C GLU A 468 -8.67 -16.84 -16.75
N GLY A 469 -7.38 -16.67 -17.08
CA GLY A 469 -6.84 -15.45 -17.71
C GLY A 469 -7.37 -15.30 -19.13
N GLY A 470 -7.03 -16.24 -20.01
CA GLY A 470 -7.54 -16.30 -21.37
C GLY A 470 -6.45 -16.06 -22.39
N ALA A 471 -6.52 -14.96 -23.14
CA ALA A 471 -5.54 -14.64 -24.17
C ALA A 471 -4.84 -13.32 -23.87
N GLY A 472 -3.52 -13.34 -23.73
CA GLY A 472 -2.68 -12.22 -23.34
C GLY A 472 -1.76 -12.66 -22.21
N ASN A 473 -1.04 -11.73 -21.60
CA ASN A 473 -0.12 -12.04 -20.52
C ASN A 473 -0.80 -11.71 -19.19
N ASP A 474 -1.38 -12.71 -18.56
CA ASP A 474 -2.27 -12.51 -17.41
C ASP A 474 -1.51 -12.59 -16.08
N TRP A 475 -2.04 -11.90 -15.07
CA TRP A 475 -1.48 -11.83 -13.73
C TRP A 475 -2.47 -12.35 -12.69
N PHE A 476 -2.07 -13.37 -11.94
CA PHE A 476 -2.86 -13.98 -10.87
C PHE A 476 -2.26 -13.59 -9.52
N GLY A 477 -2.92 -12.70 -8.78
CA GLY A 477 -2.49 -12.34 -7.43
C GLY A 477 -3.09 -13.27 -6.38
N GLN A 478 -2.25 -13.92 -5.57
CA GLN A 478 -2.69 -14.92 -4.60
C GLN A 478 -2.60 -14.42 -3.15
N THR A 479 -3.51 -14.90 -2.30
CA THR A 479 -3.56 -14.51 -0.87
C THR A 479 -2.92 -15.58 0.05
N PRO A 480 -2.53 -15.23 1.29
CA PRO A 480 -1.86 -16.14 2.23
C PRO A 480 -2.72 -17.30 2.79
N ALA A 481 -3.98 -17.38 2.41
CA ALA A 481 -4.93 -18.21 3.13
C ALA A 481 -4.88 -19.69 2.65
N ARG A 482 -5.76 -20.54 3.18
CA ARG A 482 -5.64 -22.02 3.08
C ARG A 482 -6.55 -22.63 2.01
N GLU A 483 -7.15 -21.79 1.19
CA GLU A 483 -8.01 -22.09 0.05
C GLU A 483 -7.29 -22.87 -1.04
N HIS A 484 -8.08 -23.51 -1.90
CA HIS A 484 -7.62 -24.31 -3.05
C HIS A 484 -8.05 -23.66 -4.36
N ASP A 485 -7.17 -22.85 -4.91
CA ASP A 485 -7.49 -22.09 -6.12
C ASP A 485 -7.16 -22.88 -7.38
N VAL A 486 -7.94 -22.67 -8.44
CA VAL A 486 -7.69 -23.21 -9.78
C VAL A 486 -7.32 -22.07 -10.71
N LEU A 487 -6.06 -22.02 -11.10
CA LEU A 487 -5.49 -20.96 -11.93
C LEU A 487 -5.17 -21.48 -13.34
N ARG A 488 -5.65 -20.78 -14.36
CA ARG A 488 -5.41 -21.11 -15.76
C ARG A 488 -4.99 -19.86 -16.51
N GLY A 489 -3.73 -19.76 -16.92
CA GLY A 489 -3.25 -18.61 -17.69
C GLY A 489 -3.87 -18.58 -19.06
N GLY A 490 -3.52 -19.55 -19.91
CA GLY A 490 -4.16 -19.73 -21.21
C GLY A 490 -3.18 -19.51 -22.34
N ALA A 491 -3.38 -18.48 -23.14
CA ALA A 491 -2.56 -18.18 -24.30
C ALA A 491 -1.79 -16.88 -24.08
N GLY A 492 -0.49 -16.98 -23.79
CA GLY A 492 0.41 -15.84 -23.66
C GLY A 492 1.57 -16.23 -22.77
N VAL A 493 2.03 -15.29 -21.95
CA VAL A 493 3.02 -15.54 -20.91
C VAL A 493 2.41 -15.10 -19.59
N ASP A 494 1.95 -16.07 -18.82
CA ASP A 494 1.10 -15.85 -17.66
C ASP A 494 1.89 -15.96 -16.36
N THR A 495 1.53 -15.14 -15.38
CA THR A 495 2.28 -15.01 -14.12
C THR A 495 1.39 -15.23 -12.91
N VAL A 496 1.80 -16.11 -12.00
CA VAL A 496 1.21 -16.22 -10.67
C VAL A 496 2.13 -15.60 -9.63
N ASP A 497 1.56 -14.73 -8.78
CA ASP A 497 2.29 -14.00 -7.75
C ASP A 497 1.87 -14.43 -6.34
N TYR A 498 2.81 -15.06 -5.64
CA TYR A 498 2.69 -15.46 -4.24
C TYR A 498 3.44 -14.52 -3.28
N SER A 499 4.01 -13.40 -3.74
CA SER A 499 4.80 -12.48 -2.89
C SER A 499 4.02 -11.98 -1.67
N GLN A 500 2.70 -11.78 -1.83
CA GLN A 500 1.83 -11.35 -0.74
C GLN A 500 1.34 -12.50 0.15
N ALA A 501 1.61 -13.76 -0.20
CA ALA A 501 1.23 -14.95 0.58
C ALA A 501 2.10 -15.15 1.84
N GLY A 502 3.13 -14.30 2.07
CA GLY A 502 4.18 -14.43 3.09
C GLY A 502 3.80 -14.19 4.56
N ALA A 503 2.53 -14.05 4.92
CA ALA A 503 2.13 -13.92 6.33
C ALA A 503 1.09 -14.95 6.74
N HIS A 504 1.54 -16.17 7.02
CA HIS A 504 0.77 -17.16 7.79
C HIS A 504 0.53 -16.65 9.23
N ALA A 505 -0.38 -15.69 9.40
CA ALA A 505 -0.88 -15.21 10.68
C ALA A 505 -1.75 -16.31 11.33
N GLY A 506 -1.13 -17.38 11.80
CA GLY A 506 -1.86 -18.48 12.45
C GLY A 506 -1.12 -19.80 12.60
N VAL A 507 0.11 -19.96 12.10
CA VAL A 507 0.89 -21.17 12.40
C VAL A 507 1.44 -21.05 13.82
N ALA A 508 0.80 -21.77 14.73
CA ALA A 508 1.22 -21.92 16.10
C ALA A 508 2.68 -22.42 16.16
N THR A 509 3.57 -21.53 16.57
CA THR A 509 4.82 -21.79 17.32
C THR A 509 5.46 -23.16 17.05
N GLY A 510 6.27 -23.27 15.99
CA GLY A 510 7.17 -24.42 15.80
C GLY A 510 7.57 -24.79 14.37
N ARG A 511 6.94 -24.22 13.34
CA ARG A 511 7.35 -24.40 11.94
C ARG A 511 7.95 -23.09 11.46
N ILE A 512 9.26 -23.08 11.25
CA ILE A 512 10.06 -21.94 10.84
C ILE A 512 10.38 -22.12 9.36
N GLY A 513 10.02 -21.14 8.52
CA GLY A 513 10.77 -20.76 7.32
C GLY A 513 10.68 -21.68 6.10
N LEU A 514 9.51 -22.21 5.74
CA LEU A 514 9.31 -22.76 4.39
C LEU A 514 8.26 -21.93 3.67
N GLY A 515 8.60 -21.46 2.47
CA GLY A 515 7.72 -20.77 1.54
C GLY A 515 6.89 -21.76 0.71
N ILE A 516 6.58 -21.41 -0.54
CA ILE A 516 5.80 -22.24 -1.45
C ILE A 516 6.63 -23.41 -2.02
N LEU A 517 5.93 -24.49 -2.37
CA LEU A 517 6.46 -25.55 -3.22
C LEU A 517 5.68 -25.57 -4.53
N ALA A 518 6.25 -25.00 -5.59
CA ALA A 518 5.65 -24.90 -6.92
C ALA A 518 6.28 -25.92 -7.89
N ASP A 519 5.44 -26.65 -8.61
CA ASP A 519 5.81 -27.55 -9.70
C ASP A 519 4.82 -27.31 -10.86
N LEU A 520 5.26 -26.52 -11.84
CA LEU A 520 4.43 -26.14 -13.00
C LEU A 520 4.16 -27.36 -13.90
N GLY A 521 5.13 -28.27 -14.04
CA GLY A 521 4.96 -29.52 -14.79
C GLY A 521 3.93 -30.48 -14.19
N ALA A 522 3.81 -30.49 -12.85
CA ALA A 522 2.76 -31.22 -12.14
C ALA A 522 1.43 -30.45 -12.04
N GLY A 523 1.45 -29.15 -12.34
CA GLY A 523 0.30 -28.25 -12.25
C GLY A 523 -0.15 -27.99 -10.81
N ARG A 524 0.79 -27.84 -9.87
CA ARG A 524 0.48 -27.71 -8.43
C ARG A 524 1.41 -26.76 -7.71
N VAL A 525 0.84 -25.94 -6.82
CA VAL A 525 1.59 -25.11 -5.85
C VAL A 525 1.10 -25.41 -4.45
N ASP A 526 1.96 -25.95 -3.57
CA ASP A 526 1.65 -26.20 -2.15
C ASP A 526 2.00 -24.95 -1.30
N LYS A 527 0.99 -24.30 -0.69
CA LYS A 527 1.12 -23.01 0.03
C LYS A 527 1.76 -23.08 1.44
N LEU A 528 2.15 -24.28 1.89
CA LEU A 528 2.74 -24.52 3.23
C LEU A 528 4.12 -25.20 3.17
N GLY A 529 4.76 -25.23 2.01
CA GLY A 529 6.11 -25.81 1.82
C GLY A 529 6.20 -27.33 2.09
N GLU A 530 5.06 -28.02 2.22
CA GLU A 530 4.99 -29.46 2.42
C GLU A 530 4.33 -30.12 1.20
N ALA A 531 5.07 -30.98 0.50
CA ALA A 531 4.54 -31.74 -0.63
C ALA A 531 3.30 -32.55 -0.22
N GLY A 532 2.18 -32.33 -0.92
CA GLY A 532 0.91 -32.98 -0.54
C GLY A 532 0.16 -32.26 0.58
N SER A 533 0.44 -30.96 0.79
CA SER A 533 -0.26 -30.08 1.72
C SER A 533 -1.77 -30.12 1.47
N SER A 534 -2.54 -29.89 2.53
CA SER A 534 -3.99 -29.67 2.43
C SER A 534 -4.35 -28.23 2.10
N ALA A 535 -3.39 -27.39 1.72
CA ALA A 535 -3.56 -26.03 1.22
C ALA A 535 -2.65 -25.93 -0.01
N TYR A 536 -3.25 -26.00 -1.19
CA TYR A 536 -2.57 -26.05 -2.48
C TYR A 536 -3.46 -25.48 -3.57
N ASP A 537 -2.84 -24.91 -4.59
CA ASP A 537 -3.49 -24.44 -5.79
C ASP A 537 -3.18 -25.39 -6.95
N THR A 538 -4.09 -25.44 -7.92
CA THR A 538 -3.89 -26.14 -9.19
C THR A 538 -3.59 -25.10 -10.25
N VAL A 539 -2.45 -25.22 -10.93
CA VAL A 539 -2.00 -24.27 -11.94
C VAL A 539 -1.86 -24.96 -13.30
N SER A 540 -2.18 -24.25 -14.39
CA SER A 540 -1.95 -24.75 -15.75
C SER A 540 -1.82 -23.61 -16.75
N GLY A 541 -0.90 -23.76 -17.73
CA GLY A 541 -0.60 -22.69 -18.69
C GLY A 541 -0.13 -21.44 -17.99
N ILE A 542 0.76 -21.59 -17.00
CA ILE A 542 1.41 -20.51 -16.28
C ILE A 542 2.90 -20.68 -16.53
N GLU A 543 3.58 -19.63 -17.01
CA GLU A 543 5.00 -19.68 -17.34
C GLU A 543 5.85 -19.03 -16.26
N ASN A 544 5.30 -18.10 -15.49
CA ASN A 544 6.05 -17.34 -14.50
C ASN A 544 5.50 -17.51 -13.09
N VAL A 545 6.41 -17.57 -12.11
CA VAL A 545 6.07 -17.64 -10.69
C VAL A 545 6.89 -16.62 -9.92
N VAL A 546 6.22 -15.83 -9.08
CA VAL A 546 6.86 -15.02 -8.04
C VAL A 546 6.63 -15.71 -6.69
N GLY A 547 7.73 -16.02 -6.02
CA GLY A 547 7.80 -16.63 -4.70
C GLY A 547 7.44 -15.69 -3.55
N THR A 548 7.66 -16.16 -2.33
CA THR A 548 7.42 -15.48 -1.07
C THR A 548 8.73 -14.91 -0.49
N GLU A 549 8.66 -14.18 0.62
CA GLU A 549 9.85 -13.75 1.38
C GLU A 549 10.44 -14.88 2.27
N LEU A 550 10.14 -16.14 1.96
CA LEU A 550 10.56 -17.32 2.69
C LEU A 550 11.19 -18.33 1.72
N ALA A 551 12.05 -19.21 2.23
CA ALA A 551 12.68 -20.27 1.45
C ALA A 551 11.68 -21.10 0.63
N ASP A 552 11.62 -20.82 -0.67
CA ASP A 552 10.73 -21.42 -1.64
C ASP A 552 11.41 -22.58 -2.37
N ARG A 553 10.60 -23.43 -2.97
CA ARG A 553 11.06 -24.38 -3.98
C ARG A 553 10.18 -24.28 -5.20
N ILE A 554 10.74 -23.78 -6.29
CA ILE A 554 10.00 -23.49 -7.52
C ILE A 554 10.63 -24.29 -8.66
N THR A 555 9.82 -25.10 -9.32
CA THR A 555 10.23 -25.87 -10.50
C THR A 555 9.33 -25.51 -11.67
N GLY A 556 9.95 -25.10 -12.78
CA GLY A 556 9.30 -24.79 -14.04
C GLY A 556 8.79 -26.04 -14.77
N ASP A 557 8.56 -25.91 -16.07
CA ASP A 557 8.04 -26.98 -16.91
C ASP A 557 8.89 -27.20 -18.18
N ALA A 558 8.27 -27.33 -19.36
CA ALA A 558 8.97 -27.46 -20.63
C ALA A 558 8.92 -26.19 -21.48
N GLN A 559 8.31 -25.14 -20.94
CA GLN A 559 8.17 -23.82 -21.55
C GLN A 559 9.31 -22.92 -21.08
N ALA A 560 9.46 -21.75 -21.70
CA ALA A 560 10.42 -20.76 -21.20
C ALA A 560 9.82 -20.04 -19.99
N ASN A 561 10.31 -20.36 -18.81
CA ASN A 561 9.78 -19.85 -17.54
C ASN A 561 10.55 -18.62 -17.03
N VAL A 562 9.87 -17.76 -16.27
CA VAL A 562 10.50 -16.76 -15.40
C VAL A 562 10.15 -17.07 -13.95
N LEU A 563 11.14 -17.57 -13.20
CA LEU A 563 10.98 -17.97 -11.81
C LEU A 563 11.71 -16.98 -10.91
N ARG A 564 11.02 -16.43 -9.91
CA ARG A 564 11.60 -15.48 -8.96
C ARG A 564 11.41 -15.98 -7.53
N GLY A 565 12.49 -16.18 -6.79
CA GLY A 565 12.46 -16.59 -5.37
C GLY A 565 11.98 -15.47 -4.45
N ALA A 566 12.53 -14.26 -4.64
CA ALA A 566 12.27 -13.03 -3.88
C ALA A 566 13.15 -12.91 -2.63
N GLY A 567 12.82 -13.57 -1.52
CA GLY A 567 13.66 -13.53 -0.33
C GLY A 567 13.62 -14.87 0.39
N GLY A 568 14.70 -15.26 1.06
CA GLY A 568 14.83 -16.61 1.62
C GLY A 568 15.94 -17.37 0.92
N ALA A 569 16.18 -18.61 1.35
CA ALA A 569 17.14 -19.48 0.67
C ALA A 569 16.36 -20.41 -0.25
N ASP A 570 16.25 -20.03 -1.52
CA ASP A 570 15.31 -20.59 -2.47
C ASP A 570 15.94 -21.70 -3.31
N VAL A 571 15.12 -22.62 -3.80
CA VAL A 571 15.55 -23.65 -4.75
C VAL A 571 14.76 -23.53 -6.04
N LEU A 572 15.41 -23.01 -7.08
CA LEU A 572 14.83 -22.73 -8.38
C LEU A 572 15.36 -23.71 -9.44
N ALA A 573 14.45 -24.34 -10.17
CA ALA A 573 14.77 -25.24 -11.28
C ALA A 573 13.94 -24.88 -12.52
N GLY A 574 14.60 -24.56 -13.65
CA GLY A 574 13.95 -24.14 -14.89
C GLY A 574 13.15 -25.24 -15.58
N GLY A 575 13.76 -26.43 -15.72
CA GLY A 575 13.17 -27.55 -16.44
C GLY A 575 13.70 -27.69 -17.87
N GLU A 576 12.84 -27.93 -18.85
CA GLU A 576 13.25 -27.76 -20.26
C GLU A 576 12.81 -26.36 -20.70
N GLY A 577 13.63 -25.61 -21.44
CA GLY A 577 13.23 -24.26 -21.79
C GLY A 577 14.41 -23.35 -22.04
N ASP A 578 14.16 -22.09 -22.38
CA ASP A 578 15.20 -21.06 -22.28
C ASP A 578 14.78 -20.14 -21.13
N ASP A 579 15.16 -20.51 -19.91
CA ASP A 579 14.54 -19.99 -18.69
C ASP A 579 15.24 -18.74 -18.13
N VAL A 580 14.56 -18.04 -17.24
CA VAL A 580 15.11 -16.99 -16.39
C VAL A 580 14.83 -17.31 -14.94
N LEU A 581 15.89 -17.55 -14.17
CA LEU A 581 15.80 -17.74 -12.73
C LEU A 581 16.42 -16.53 -12.03
N LEU A 582 15.67 -15.96 -11.10
CA LEU A 582 16.07 -14.83 -10.25
C LEU A 582 15.97 -15.32 -8.80
N GLY A 583 17.11 -15.53 -8.14
CA GLY A 583 17.20 -15.98 -6.75
C GLY A 583 16.52 -14.98 -5.82
N GLY A 584 17.18 -13.84 -5.61
CA GLY A 584 16.65 -12.75 -4.79
C GLY A 584 17.60 -12.41 -3.65
N GLU A 585 17.05 -12.17 -2.46
CA GLU A 585 17.86 -12.11 -1.24
C GLU A 585 17.96 -13.48 -0.57
N GLY A 586 19.16 -13.95 -0.28
CA GLY A 586 19.43 -15.16 0.50
C GLY A 586 20.27 -16.17 -0.29
N ASP A 587 20.65 -17.27 0.36
CA ASP A 587 21.60 -18.22 -0.20
C ASP A 587 20.86 -19.23 -1.10
N ASP A 588 20.80 -18.95 -2.40
CA ASP A 588 19.90 -19.64 -3.31
C ASP A 588 20.56 -20.83 -4.05
N GLN A 589 19.72 -21.73 -4.54
CA GLN A 589 20.12 -22.86 -5.38
C GLN A 589 19.42 -22.78 -6.73
N LEU A 590 20.19 -22.60 -7.81
CA LEU A 590 19.67 -22.41 -9.15
C LEU A 590 20.12 -23.54 -10.09
N SER A 591 19.17 -24.11 -10.83
CA SER A 591 19.43 -25.04 -11.94
C SER A 591 18.62 -24.62 -13.16
N GLY A 592 19.29 -24.28 -14.27
CA GLY A 592 18.59 -24.08 -15.55
C GLY A 592 18.08 -25.38 -16.17
N ASP A 593 18.63 -26.52 -15.74
CA ASP A 593 18.36 -27.83 -16.31
C ASP A 593 18.70 -27.91 -17.82
N ALA A 594 17.72 -27.95 -18.72
CA ALA A 594 17.93 -28.16 -20.15
C ALA A 594 17.52 -26.94 -20.99
N GLY A 595 18.43 -26.48 -21.85
CA GLY A 595 18.21 -25.36 -22.77
C GLY A 595 19.15 -24.21 -22.48
N ARG A 596 18.81 -22.97 -22.87
CA ARG A 596 19.73 -21.83 -22.77
C ARG A 596 19.22 -20.80 -21.77
N ASP A 597 19.67 -20.97 -20.55
CA ASP A 597 19.10 -20.34 -19.38
C ASP A 597 19.90 -19.12 -18.93
N ARG A 598 19.21 -18.24 -18.21
CA ARG A 598 19.80 -17.08 -17.54
C ARG A 598 19.52 -17.20 -16.06
N LEU A 599 20.56 -17.51 -15.29
CA LEU A 599 20.49 -17.76 -13.86
C LEU A 599 21.17 -16.58 -13.16
N TYR A 600 20.41 -15.88 -12.31
CA TYR A 600 20.90 -14.78 -11.49
C TYR A 600 20.68 -15.12 -10.03
N GLY A 601 21.75 -15.23 -9.23
CA GLY A 601 21.64 -15.42 -7.78
C GLY A 601 21.11 -14.16 -7.09
N GLU A 602 21.61 -13.00 -7.52
CA GLU A 602 21.33 -11.67 -6.99
C GLU A 602 22.11 -11.35 -5.71
N ALA A 603 21.56 -11.53 -4.51
CA ALA A 603 22.26 -11.20 -3.27
C ALA A 603 22.25 -12.38 -2.30
N GLY A 604 23.41 -12.88 -1.90
CA GLY A 604 23.52 -14.07 -1.05
C GLY A 604 24.74 -14.88 -1.43
N ASP A 605 24.99 -16.00 -0.74
CA ASP A 605 26.03 -16.94 -1.18
C ASP A 605 25.37 -18.06 -2.01
N ASP A 606 25.30 -17.86 -3.33
CA ASP A 606 24.45 -18.65 -4.23
C ASP A 606 25.14 -19.87 -4.83
N TRP A 607 24.36 -20.89 -5.16
CA TRP A 607 24.83 -22.16 -5.71
C TRP A 607 24.17 -22.51 -7.04
N PHE A 608 24.97 -22.66 -8.08
CA PHE A 608 24.50 -22.98 -9.43
C PHE A 608 24.83 -24.43 -9.78
N PHE A 609 23.82 -25.25 -10.05
CA PHE A 609 24.00 -26.61 -10.56
C PHE A 609 23.95 -26.59 -12.08
N GLN A 610 25.07 -26.90 -12.74
CA GLN A 610 25.19 -26.79 -14.19
C GLN A 610 25.77 -28.04 -14.82
N ASP A 611 25.16 -28.47 -15.93
CA ASP A 611 25.75 -29.46 -16.81
C ASP A 611 26.74 -28.77 -17.79
N ALA A 612 28.02 -29.15 -17.76
CA ALA A 612 29.06 -28.61 -18.64
C ALA A 612 28.83 -28.84 -20.15
N ALA A 613 28.01 -29.82 -20.58
CA ALA A 613 27.60 -29.88 -22.00
C ALA A 613 26.17 -29.43 -22.29
N ASN A 614 25.45 -28.93 -21.28
CA ASN A 614 24.43 -27.94 -21.60
C ASN A 614 25.15 -26.60 -21.81
N ALA A 615 25.12 -26.09 -23.04
CA ALA A 615 25.85 -24.89 -23.46
C ALA A 615 24.90 -23.74 -23.79
N GLY A 616 25.41 -22.51 -23.68
CA GLY A 616 24.70 -21.29 -24.01
C GLY A 616 24.03 -20.61 -22.80
N ASN A 617 24.30 -21.09 -21.59
CA ASN A 617 23.77 -20.55 -20.35
C ASN A 617 24.57 -19.34 -19.85
N LEU A 618 23.90 -18.43 -19.16
CA LEU A 618 24.50 -17.37 -18.36
C LEU A 618 24.28 -17.70 -16.88
N LEU A 619 25.36 -17.77 -16.13
CA LEU A 619 25.36 -17.88 -14.68
C LEU A 619 26.00 -16.61 -14.12
N ASP A 620 25.22 -15.86 -13.34
CA ASP A 620 25.63 -14.61 -12.73
C ASP A 620 25.32 -14.71 -11.22
N GLY A 621 26.34 -14.86 -10.38
CA GLY A 621 26.16 -15.01 -8.94
C GLY A 621 25.55 -13.75 -8.34
N GLY A 622 26.31 -12.66 -8.37
CA GLY A 622 25.82 -11.34 -8.02
C GLY A 622 26.66 -10.74 -6.90
N ASP A 623 25.99 -10.23 -5.87
CA ASP A 623 26.65 -9.82 -4.63
C ASP A 623 26.70 -11.03 -3.69
N GLY A 624 27.87 -11.58 -3.41
CA GLY A 624 27.93 -12.85 -2.72
C GLY A 624 29.31 -13.48 -2.70
N ASN A 625 29.39 -14.67 -2.11
CA ASN A 625 30.45 -15.61 -2.38
C ASN A 625 29.86 -16.86 -3.06
N ASP A 626 29.77 -16.80 -4.38
CA ASP A 626 28.93 -17.68 -5.17
C ASP A 626 29.70 -18.89 -5.69
N THR A 627 29.00 -20.00 -5.91
CA THR A 627 29.59 -21.28 -6.32
C THR A 627 28.90 -21.85 -7.54
N VAL A 628 29.68 -22.19 -8.56
CA VAL A 628 29.21 -23.03 -9.68
C VAL A 628 29.63 -24.48 -9.49
N ASP A 629 28.71 -25.42 -9.69
CA ASP A 629 28.90 -26.84 -9.45
C ASP A 629 28.56 -27.69 -10.68
N PHE A 630 29.58 -28.36 -11.21
CA PHE A 630 29.50 -29.23 -12.38
C PHE A 630 29.43 -30.74 -12.03
N SER A 631 29.22 -31.07 -10.74
CA SER A 631 29.23 -32.45 -10.23
C SER A 631 27.91 -33.22 -10.40
N GLY A 632 26.85 -32.53 -10.86
CA GLY A 632 25.46 -33.00 -10.85
C GLY A 632 25.15 -34.34 -11.56
N PRO A 633 24.03 -34.99 -11.19
CA PRO A 633 23.65 -36.31 -11.70
C PRO A 633 23.24 -36.26 -13.18
N GLY A 634 23.94 -37.08 -13.97
CA GLY A 634 23.85 -37.14 -15.42
C GLY A 634 25.19 -37.52 -16.05
N ARG A 635 26.31 -37.35 -15.30
CA ARG A 635 27.66 -37.36 -15.87
C ARG A 635 28.75 -37.83 -14.93
N GLY A 636 28.70 -39.11 -14.56
CA GLY A 636 29.82 -39.80 -13.88
C GLY A 636 30.10 -41.22 -14.37
N LEU A 637 29.15 -41.85 -15.08
CA LEU A 637 29.24 -43.28 -15.45
C LEU A 637 28.94 -43.57 -16.93
N ASP A 638 28.54 -42.56 -17.70
CA ASP A 638 28.27 -42.73 -19.12
C ASP A 638 29.57 -42.79 -19.91
N ALA A 639 29.65 -43.76 -20.83
CA ALA A 639 30.79 -43.95 -21.70
C ALA A 639 30.91 -42.76 -22.66
N GLY A 640 31.80 -41.80 -22.33
CA GLY A 640 32.05 -40.61 -23.14
C GLY A 640 31.87 -39.28 -22.40
N ALA A 641 31.45 -39.27 -21.12
CA ALA A 641 31.42 -38.05 -20.31
C ALA A 641 32.85 -37.50 -20.10
N LYS A 642 32.99 -36.17 -20.22
CA LYS A 642 34.25 -35.42 -20.11
C LYS A 642 34.16 -34.44 -18.94
N GLY A 643 35.31 -33.95 -18.47
CA GLY A 643 35.39 -32.90 -17.47
C GLY A 643 35.07 -31.50 -18.00
N VAL A 644 35.30 -30.50 -17.17
CA VAL A 644 35.07 -29.09 -17.42
C VAL A 644 36.40 -28.33 -17.52
N PHE A 645 36.48 -27.40 -18.46
CA PHE A 645 37.50 -26.37 -18.50
C PHE A 645 36.85 -25.02 -18.23
N LEU A 646 37.16 -24.41 -17.08
CA LEU A 646 36.64 -23.11 -16.69
C LEU A 646 37.71 -22.11 -16.29
N SER A 647 37.36 -20.84 -16.42
CA SER A 647 38.16 -19.74 -15.88
C SER A 647 37.23 -18.63 -15.36
N LEU A 648 37.24 -18.42 -14.05
CA LEU A 648 36.48 -17.35 -13.40
C LEU A 648 36.94 -15.97 -13.90
N GLY A 649 38.26 -15.75 -13.95
CA GLY A 649 38.82 -14.48 -14.43
C GLY A 649 38.60 -14.19 -15.92
N LYS A 650 38.21 -15.19 -16.72
CA LYS A 650 37.77 -15.00 -18.12
C LYS A 650 36.26 -15.08 -18.30
N GLY A 651 35.52 -15.51 -17.29
CA GLY A 651 34.06 -15.60 -17.30
C GLY A 651 33.49 -16.68 -18.22
N PHE A 652 34.10 -17.87 -18.26
CA PHE A 652 33.56 -18.99 -19.03
C PHE A 652 33.80 -20.36 -18.38
N ALA A 653 32.91 -21.31 -18.69
CA ALA A 653 33.11 -22.75 -18.50
C ALA A 653 32.77 -23.48 -19.81
N SER A 654 33.54 -24.50 -20.15
CA SER A 654 33.33 -25.27 -21.39
C SER A 654 33.58 -26.74 -21.15
N LEU A 655 32.96 -27.60 -21.97
CA LEU A 655 33.25 -29.02 -21.93
C LEU A 655 34.69 -29.29 -22.38
N MET A 656 35.41 -30.16 -21.67
CA MET A 656 36.78 -30.53 -22.04
C MET A 656 36.85 -31.03 -23.49
N ASP A 657 37.89 -30.64 -24.21
CA ASP A 657 38.09 -30.92 -25.65
C ASP A 657 36.99 -30.38 -26.61
N GLU A 658 36.03 -29.58 -26.13
CA GLU A 658 34.92 -29.01 -26.91
C GLU A 658 34.63 -27.55 -26.52
N PRO A 659 35.54 -26.60 -26.83
CA PRO A 659 35.42 -25.21 -26.40
C PRO A 659 34.20 -24.46 -26.96
N GLU A 660 33.57 -24.96 -28.02
CA GLU A 660 32.31 -24.44 -28.55
C GLU A 660 31.10 -24.73 -27.65
N THR A 661 31.19 -25.77 -26.82
CA THR A 661 30.18 -26.17 -25.85
C THR A 661 30.48 -25.43 -24.55
N SER A 662 30.00 -24.19 -24.45
CA SER A 662 30.41 -23.25 -23.40
C SER A 662 29.24 -22.49 -22.76
N ASN A 663 29.47 -22.09 -21.51
CA ASN A 663 28.61 -21.25 -20.68
C ASN A 663 29.38 -20.00 -20.26
N VAL A 664 28.63 -18.93 -19.96
CA VAL A 664 29.17 -17.67 -19.47
C VAL A 664 29.05 -17.62 -17.96
N LEU A 665 30.14 -17.26 -17.29
CA LEU A 665 30.20 -17.07 -15.84
C LEU A 665 30.45 -15.58 -15.53
N ARG A 666 29.75 -15.05 -14.52
CA ARG A 666 29.92 -13.69 -14.00
C ARG A 666 29.74 -13.72 -12.49
N HIS A 667 30.52 -12.91 -11.78
CA HIS A 667 30.42 -12.74 -10.32
C HIS A 667 30.25 -14.09 -9.60
N ILE A 668 31.19 -15.00 -9.87
CA ILE A 668 31.24 -16.33 -9.25
C ILE A 668 32.66 -16.49 -8.72
N GLU A 669 32.78 -16.74 -7.43
CA GLU A 669 34.06 -16.81 -6.71
C GLU A 669 34.57 -18.24 -6.58
N ASN A 670 33.67 -19.24 -6.61
CA ASN A 670 34.00 -20.62 -6.32
C ASN A 670 33.54 -21.58 -7.43
N ALA A 671 34.26 -22.69 -7.57
CA ALA A 671 33.91 -23.71 -8.56
C ALA A 671 34.14 -25.13 -8.05
N VAL A 672 33.16 -26.00 -8.29
CA VAL A 672 33.25 -27.44 -8.13
C VAL A 672 33.24 -28.08 -9.52
N GLY A 673 34.26 -28.89 -9.78
CA GLY A 673 34.45 -29.66 -11.00
C GLY A 673 33.51 -30.86 -11.09
N SER A 674 34.02 -31.96 -11.63
CA SER A 674 33.30 -33.17 -11.96
C SER A 674 34.10 -34.40 -11.54
N VAL A 675 33.58 -35.60 -11.74
CA VAL A 675 34.33 -36.85 -11.46
C VAL A 675 35.25 -37.27 -12.63
N ARG A 676 35.78 -36.29 -13.37
CA ARG A 676 36.61 -36.44 -14.56
C ARG A 676 37.72 -35.39 -14.52
N ASP A 677 38.78 -35.62 -15.30
CA ASP A 677 39.87 -34.67 -15.48
C ASP A 677 39.35 -33.26 -15.88
N ASP A 678 39.53 -32.31 -14.97
CA ASP A 678 39.09 -30.93 -15.07
C ASP A 678 40.26 -29.94 -15.15
N VAL A 679 39.96 -28.73 -15.62
CA VAL A 679 40.88 -27.59 -15.56
C VAL A 679 40.11 -26.42 -14.95
N LEU A 680 40.41 -26.11 -13.70
CA LEU A 680 39.77 -25.05 -12.92
C LEU A 680 40.76 -23.90 -12.73
N ILE A 681 40.40 -22.72 -13.23
CA ILE A 681 41.22 -21.51 -13.11
C ILE A 681 40.41 -20.44 -12.38
N GLY A 682 40.93 -19.93 -11.27
CA GLY A 682 40.34 -18.85 -10.50
C GLY A 682 40.49 -17.48 -11.17
N ASP A 683 40.40 -16.42 -10.37
CA ASP A 683 40.53 -15.04 -10.81
C ASP A 683 41.62 -14.26 -10.05
N ALA A 684 41.31 -13.08 -9.53
CA ALA A 684 42.23 -12.25 -8.75
C ALA A 684 41.72 -12.00 -7.32
N GLY A 685 40.55 -12.53 -6.98
CA GLY A 685 39.98 -12.59 -5.64
C GLY A 685 40.28 -13.95 -4.99
N ALA A 686 39.76 -14.15 -3.78
CA ALA A 686 39.88 -15.44 -3.11
C ALA A 686 38.89 -16.44 -3.70
N ASN A 687 39.38 -17.60 -4.15
CA ASN A 687 38.57 -18.64 -4.77
C ASN A 687 38.66 -19.97 -4.01
N VAL A 688 37.56 -20.72 -3.97
CA VAL A 688 37.56 -22.15 -3.62
C VAL A 688 37.36 -22.96 -4.90
N LEU A 689 38.38 -23.72 -5.28
CA LEU A 689 38.33 -24.60 -6.46
C LEU A 689 38.45 -26.06 -6.00
N ASN A 690 37.44 -26.87 -6.32
CA ASN A 690 37.45 -28.29 -6.01
C ASN A 690 37.38 -29.14 -7.29
N GLY A 691 38.43 -29.92 -7.57
CA GLY A 691 38.53 -30.85 -8.70
C GLY A 691 37.65 -32.10 -8.57
N LEU A 692 37.37 -32.55 -7.34
CA LEU A 692 36.72 -33.84 -7.03
C LEU A 692 37.56 -35.05 -7.48
N ALA A 693 37.02 -35.94 -8.30
CA ALA A 693 37.76 -37.13 -8.72
C ALA A 693 38.24 -36.92 -10.15
N GLY A 694 39.48 -37.18 -10.47
CA GLY A 694 39.99 -36.78 -11.78
C GLY A 694 41.50 -36.86 -11.88
N ASN A 695 42.07 -36.15 -12.84
CA ASN A 695 43.48 -35.79 -12.79
C ASN A 695 43.48 -34.33 -13.20
N ASP A 696 43.32 -33.49 -12.19
CA ASP A 696 42.80 -32.15 -12.38
C ASP A 696 43.92 -31.13 -12.42
N VAL A 697 43.64 -29.98 -13.02
CA VAL A 697 44.57 -28.85 -13.06
C VAL A 697 43.89 -27.66 -12.41
N LEU A 698 44.39 -27.26 -11.25
CA LEU A 698 43.87 -26.17 -10.45
C LEU A 698 44.89 -25.03 -10.39
N SER A 699 44.45 -23.82 -10.75
CA SER A 699 45.23 -22.58 -10.72
C SER A 699 44.40 -21.50 -10.02
N GLY A 700 44.81 -21.10 -8.81
CA GLY A 700 44.10 -20.12 -7.99
C GLY A 700 44.11 -18.73 -8.63
N GLY A 701 45.31 -18.26 -8.97
CA GLY A 701 45.49 -17.03 -9.75
C GLY A 701 46.15 -15.95 -8.91
N ALA A 702 45.40 -14.94 -8.51
CA ALA A 702 45.84 -14.09 -7.41
C ALA A 702 44.75 -14.06 -6.36
N GLY A 703 45.07 -13.88 -5.09
CA GLY A 703 44.07 -13.99 -4.03
C GLY A 703 44.61 -14.80 -2.88
N ASP A 704 43.78 -15.13 -1.90
CA ASP A 704 44.13 -16.16 -0.91
C ASP A 704 43.18 -17.34 -1.21
N ASP A 705 43.67 -18.35 -1.91
CA ASP A 705 42.86 -19.39 -2.54
C ASP A 705 42.86 -20.71 -1.74
N VAL A 706 41.80 -21.51 -1.93
CA VAL A 706 41.71 -22.87 -1.42
C VAL A 706 41.53 -23.83 -2.60
N LEU A 707 42.54 -24.66 -2.85
CA LEU A 707 42.53 -25.62 -3.97
C LEU A 707 42.45 -27.05 -3.43
N LEU A 708 41.44 -27.81 -3.89
CA LEU A 708 41.23 -29.20 -3.52
C LEU A 708 41.34 -30.08 -4.78
N GLY A 709 42.37 -30.92 -4.87
CA GLY A 709 42.51 -31.94 -5.92
C GLY A 709 41.61 -33.16 -5.70
N ASP A 710 41.36 -33.53 -4.43
CA ASP A 710 40.52 -34.66 -3.99
C ASP A 710 41.06 -36.05 -4.41
N GLU A 711 40.43 -36.83 -5.31
CA GLU A 711 40.94 -38.16 -5.71
C GLU A 711 41.56 -38.08 -7.12
N GLY A 712 42.86 -38.29 -7.29
CA GLY A 712 43.42 -38.12 -8.61
C GLY A 712 44.93 -38.18 -8.75
N SER A 713 45.45 -37.38 -9.66
CA SER A 713 46.89 -37.12 -9.79
C SER A 713 46.96 -35.69 -10.28
N ASP A 714 46.85 -34.78 -9.32
CA ASP A 714 46.36 -33.44 -9.58
C ASP A 714 47.50 -32.45 -9.65
N LEU A 715 47.33 -31.38 -10.42
CA LEU A 715 48.29 -30.28 -10.52
C LEU A 715 47.70 -29.05 -9.86
N LEU A 716 48.28 -28.64 -8.74
CA LEU A 716 47.83 -27.48 -7.96
C LEU A 716 48.85 -26.35 -8.03
N SER A 717 48.39 -25.14 -8.33
CA SER A 717 49.17 -23.90 -8.29
C SER A 717 48.33 -22.82 -7.61
N GLY A 718 48.68 -22.43 -6.38
CA GLY A 718 48.05 -21.27 -5.73
C GLY A 718 48.26 -19.99 -6.54
N ASP A 719 49.41 -19.90 -7.19
CA ASP A 719 49.88 -18.71 -7.90
C ASP A 719 50.17 -17.58 -6.90
N ALA A 720 49.67 -16.36 -7.07
CA ALA A 720 50.08 -15.23 -6.23
C ALA A 720 49.15 -15.02 -5.04
N GLY A 721 49.55 -15.42 -3.83
CA GLY A 721 48.60 -15.42 -2.74
C GLY A 721 49.15 -15.87 -1.41
N ASN A 722 48.26 -16.21 -0.49
CA ASN A 722 48.60 -17.12 0.60
C ASN A 722 47.61 -18.27 0.54
N ASP A 723 47.99 -19.31 -0.18
CA ASP A 723 47.04 -20.31 -0.65
C ASP A 723 47.10 -21.60 0.18
N ASP A 724 45.95 -22.21 0.41
CA ASP A 724 45.85 -23.53 1.03
C ASP A 724 45.63 -24.60 -0.06
N LEU A 725 46.62 -25.49 -0.23
CA LEU A 725 46.68 -26.50 -1.29
C LEU A 725 46.47 -27.90 -0.72
N PHE A 726 45.36 -28.52 -1.07
CA PHE A 726 44.99 -29.88 -0.67
C PHE A 726 45.03 -30.80 -1.91
N GLY A 727 46.15 -31.50 -2.15
CA GLY A 727 46.23 -32.43 -3.29
C GLY A 727 45.22 -33.56 -3.16
N GLY A 728 45.15 -34.18 -1.97
CA GLY A 728 44.17 -35.22 -1.69
C GLY A 728 44.80 -36.61 -1.73
N GLN A 729 44.13 -37.57 -2.35
CA GLN A 729 44.65 -38.93 -2.57
C GLN A 729 45.12 -39.04 -4.01
N GLY A 730 46.36 -39.47 -4.24
CA GLY A 730 46.84 -39.49 -5.61
C GLY A 730 48.34 -39.46 -5.73
N ASP A 731 48.85 -39.14 -6.92
CA ASP A 731 50.25 -38.74 -7.07
C ASP A 731 50.26 -37.29 -7.57
N ASP A 732 50.28 -36.34 -6.64
CA ASP A 732 49.95 -34.93 -6.89
C ASP A 732 51.19 -34.08 -7.20
N THR A 733 50.98 -32.94 -7.87
CA THR A 733 52.03 -31.99 -8.24
C THR A 733 51.69 -30.57 -7.82
N TYR A 734 52.49 -30.01 -6.92
CA TYR A 734 52.35 -28.63 -6.44
C TYR A 734 53.36 -27.72 -7.13
N LEU A 735 52.90 -26.60 -7.69
CA LEU A 735 53.76 -25.58 -8.29
C LEU A 735 54.04 -24.46 -7.29
N PHE A 736 55.29 -23.97 -7.27
CA PHE A 736 55.68 -22.82 -6.45
C PHE A 736 56.77 -21.99 -7.13
N GLY A 737 56.88 -20.73 -6.79
CA GLY A 737 57.84 -19.82 -7.42
C GLY A 737 58.01 -18.49 -6.71
N ALA A 738 58.82 -17.62 -7.31
CA ALA A 738 58.96 -16.26 -6.80
C ALA A 738 57.68 -15.45 -7.08
N GLY A 739 57.17 -14.75 -6.08
CA GLY A 739 55.92 -14.00 -6.13
C GLY A 739 54.67 -14.85 -5.84
N TYR A 740 54.84 -16.07 -5.33
CA TYR A 740 53.73 -16.94 -4.94
C TYR A 740 53.21 -16.65 -3.53
N GLY A 741 54.01 -15.97 -2.69
CA GLY A 741 53.59 -15.61 -1.34
C GLY A 741 53.75 -16.77 -0.35
N HIS A 742 52.79 -16.96 0.55
CA HIS A 742 52.90 -17.90 1.68
C HIS A 742 51.91 -19.06 1.58
N ASP A 743 52.26 -20.07 0.81
CA ASP A 743 51.36 -21.19 0.54
C ASP A 743 51.55 -22.33 1.55
N THR A 744 50.48 -23.07 1.82
CA THR A 744 50.49 -24.25 2.69
C THR A 744 49.93 -25.47 1.97
N ILE A 745 50.73 -26.53 1.88
CA ILE A 745 50.31 -27.84 1.39
C ILE A 745 49.81 -28.70 2.55
N TYR A 746 48.62 -29.25 2.39
CA TYR A 746 48.00 -30.23 3.28
C TYR A 746 47.86 -31.56 2.55
N GLU A 747 48.89 -32.40 2.70
CA GLU A 747 48.90 -33.73 2.12
C GLU A 747 48.04 -34.73 2.88
N SER A 748 47.44 -35.68 2.15
CA SER A 748 46.60 -36.73 2.75
C SER A 748 46.95 -38.13 2.27
N GLY A 749 47.80 -38.26 1.24
CA GLY A 749 48.48 -39.50 0.88
C GLY A 749 48.70 -39.67 -0.61
N GLY A 750 49.94 -39.97 -0.97
CA GLY A 750 50.33 -40.34 -2.32
C GLY A 750 51.62 -41.14 -2.31
N GLY A 751 51.88 -41.88 -3.40
CA GLY A 751 53.09 -42.70 -3.50
C GLY A 751 54.28 -41.92 -4.06
N HIS A 752 53.98 -40.86 -4.81
CA HIS A 752 54.90 -40.14 -5.69
C HIS A 752 54.57 -38.64 -5.83
N ASP A 753 54.11 -38.00 -4.76
CA ASP A 753 53.78 -36.57 -4.79
C ASP A 753 55.03 -35.74 -5.11
N THR A 754 54.83 -34.58 -5.76
CA THR A 754 55.92 -33.75 -6.26
C THR A 754 55.69 -32.25 -6.03
N ILE A 755 56.66 -31.55 -5.42
CA ILE A 755 56.72 -30.08 -5.46
C ILE A 755 57.66 -29.65 -6.60
N ARG A 756 57.22 -28.71 -7.45
CA ARG A 756 58.03 -28.10 -8.50
C ARG A 756 58.22 -26.62 -8.25
N ILE A 757 59.44 -26.25 -7.87
CA ILE A 757 59.80 -24.88 -7.54
C ILE A 757 60.56 -24.24 -8.70
N ASN A 758 60.02 -23.15 -9.24
CA ASN A 758 60.66 -22.35 -10.28
C ASN A 758 61.73 -21.40 -9.70
N ALA A 759 62.73 -21.98 -9.03
CA ALA A 759 63.90 -21.30 -8.50
C ALA A 759 65.15 -22.20 -8.65
N GLY A 760 66.34 -21.59 -8.61
CA GLY A 760 67.58 -22.37 -8.51
C GLY A 760 67.65 -23.11 -7.18
N ALA A 761 68.13 -24.36 -7.18
CA ALA A 761 68.32 -25.16 -5.95
C ALA A 761 69.21 -24.46 -4.91
N ASP A 762 70.13 -23.60 -5.36
CA ASP A 762 71.01 -22.77 -4.53
C ASP A 762 70.33 -21.55 -3.90
N GLN A 763 69.08 -21.27 -4.29
CA GLN A 763 68.25 -20.20 -3.76
C GLN A 763 67.23 -20.69 -2.72
N LEU A 764 67.17 -21.98 -2.44
CA LEU A 764 66.18 -22.56 -1.53
C LEU A 764 66.74 -22.73 -0.11
N TRP A 765 65.93 -22.40 0.88
CA TRP A 765 66.21 -22.61 2.29
C TRP A 765 65.17 -23.52 2.93
N PHE A 766 65.61 -24.63 3.54
CA PHE A 766 64.76 -25.61 4.19
C PHE A 766 64.89 -25.49 5.71
N ALA A 767 63.76 -25.37 6.39
CA ALA A 767 63.71 -25.28 7.85
C ALA A 767 62.58 -26.16 8.40
N ARG A 768 62.79 -26.67 9.60
CA ARG A 768 61.72 -27.32 10.37
C ARG A 768 61.09 -26.30 11.31
N GLN A 769 59.78 -26.11 11.21
CA GLN A 769 58.98 -25.26 12.09
C GLN A 769 57.95 -26.12 12.83
N GLY A 770 58.21 -26.49 14.08
CA GLY A 770 57.33 -27.44 14.79
C GLY A 770 57.29 -28.82 14.12
N ASN A 771 56.12 -29.19 13.58
CA ASN A 771 55.92 -30.39 12.78
C ASN A 771 55.92 -30.13 11.26
N ASP A 772 56.04 -28.88 10.84
CA ASP A 772 55.97 -28.49 9.43
C ASP A 772 57.37 -28.42 8.81
N LEU A 773 57.42 -28.66 7.49
CA LEU A 773 58.58 -28.33 6.65
C LEU A 773 58.33 -26.98 5.98
N GLU A 774 59.23 -26.02 6.19
CA GLU A 774 59.17 -24.70 5.58
C GLU A 774 60.27 -24.57 4.51
N ILE A 775 59.89 -24.13 3.31
CA ILE A 775 60.77 -23.93 2.15
C ILE A 775 60.68 -22.48 1.71
N ARG A 776 61.76 -21.70 1.87
CA ARG A 776 61.80 -20.28 1.48
C ARG A 776 62.66 -20.05 0.25
N ILE A 777 62.27 -19.08 -0.58
CA ILE A 777 63.08 -18.58 -1.70
C ILE A 777 63.92 -17.39 -1.20
N LEU A 778 65.25 -17.54 -1.23
CA LEU A 778 66.16 -16.53 -0.72
C LEU A 778 66.10 -15.24 -1.54
N GLY A 779 65.87 -14.11 -0.86
CA GLY A 779 65.78 -12.79 -1.47
C GLY A 779 64.34 -12.37 -1.84
N THR A 780 63.35 -13.18 -1.49
CA THR A 780 61.92 -12.86 -1.57
C THR A 780 61.24 -13.17 -0.23
N ASP A 781 59.98 -12.72 -0.07
CA ASP A 781 59.12 -13.11 1.06
C ASP A 781 58.43 -14.47 0.81
N ASP A 782 58.69 -15.16 -0.31
CA ASP A 782 57.96 -16.39 -0.66
C ASP A 782 58.35 -17.59 0.25
N ALA A 783 57.35 -18.26 0.81
CA ALA A 783 57.49 -19.41 1.68
C ALA A 783 56.42 -20.47 1.39
N LEU A 784 56.85 -21.69 1.09
CA LEU A 784 55.98 -22.86 0.98
C LEU A 784 56.09 -23.71 2.25
N THR A 785 54.97 -23.95 2.91
CA THR A 785 54.88 -24.79 4.10
C THR A 785 54.24 -26.12 3.73
N VAL A 786 54.86 -27.25 4.07
CA VAL A 786 54.21 -28.56 4.03
C VAL A 786 53.79 -28.90 5.45
N HIS A 787 52.47 -28.85 5.69
CA HIS A 787 51.88 -29.02 7.00
C HIS A 787 52.08 -30.44 7.52
N ASP A 788 52.45 -30.57 8.79
CA ASP A 788 52.60 -31.86 9.49
C ASP A 788 53.60 -32.86 8.85
N TRP A 789 54.52 -32.40 7.98
CA TRP A 789 55.59 -33.20 7.36
C TRP A 789 56.31 -34.17 8.34
N TYR A 790 56.56 -33.72 9.57
CA TYR A 790 57.30 -34.47 10.59
C TYR A 790 56.41 -35.34 11.49
N ARG A 791 55.10 -35.38 11.24
CA ARG A 791 54.13 -36.15 12.02
C ARG A 791 54.10 -37.62 11.60
N ASP A 792 53.88 -37.89 10.32
CA ASP A 792 53.83 -39.24 9.75
C ASP A 792 54.19 -39.24 8.26
N ALA A 793 53.97 -40.36 7.57
CA ALA A 793 54.41 -40.52 6.19
C ALA A 793 53.43 -39.92 5.17
N ASP A 794 52.15 -39.83 5.52
CA ASP A 794 51.07 -39.52 4.59
C ASP A 794 50.95 -38.00 4.34
N HIS A 795 51.60 -37.17 5.18
CA HIS A 795 51.66 -35.71 5.03
C HIS A 795 52.97 -35.23 4.38
N ARG A 796 53.68 -36.11 3.67
CA ARG A 796 54.96 -35.79 3.03
C ARG A 796 54.82 -35.85 1.53
N VAL A 797 55.74 -35.16 0.87
CA VAL A 797 55.89 -35.16 -0.59
C VAL A 797 57.18 -35.90 -0.97
N GLU A 798 57.10 -36.85 -1.92
CA GLU A 798 58.21 -37.75 -2.26
C GLU A 798 59.32 -37.14 -3.11
N ALA A 799 59.07 -36.03 -3.79
CA ALA A 799 60.08 -35.36 -4.60
C ALA A 799 59.93 -33.84 -4.61
N ILE A 800 61.04 -33.12 -4.47
CA ILE A 800 61.08 -31.67 -4.75
C ILE A 800 62.01 -31.43 -5.93
N HIS A 801 61.48 -30.75 -6.95
CA HIS A 801 62.20 -30.34 -8.15
C HIS A 801 62.51 -28.85 -8.10
N ALA A 802 63.79 -28.48 -8.21
CA ALA A 802 64.22 -27.09 -8.34
C ALA A 802 65.00 -26.93 -9.65
N ALA A 803 64.46 -26.14 -10.58
CA ALA A 803 64.93 -26.03 -11.96
C ALA A 803 65.12 -27.42 -12.62
N ASN A 804 66.37 -27.87 -12.80
CA ASN A 804 66.70 -29.16 -13.45
C ASN A 804 67.21 -30.23 -12.46
N GLN A 805 67.10 -30.00 -11.16
CA GLN A 805 67.58 -30.91 -10.12
C GLN A 805 66.41 -31.43 -9.28
N ALA A 806 66.53 -32.65 -8.77
CA ALA A 806 65.54 -33.24 -7.87
C ALA A 806 66.18 -33.66 -6.53
N ILE A 807 65.39 -33.59 -5.46
CA ILE A 807 65.77 -34.03 -4.12
C ILE A 807 64.67 -34.90 -3.51
N ASP A 808 65.07 -35.99 -2.86
CA ASP A 808 64.19 -36.92 -2.16
C ASP A 808 64.08 -36.56 -0.65
N PRO A 809 63.13 -37.13 0.12
CA PRO A 809 62.97 -36.84 1.54
C PRO A 809 64.26 -37.02 2.35
N ALA A 810 65.08 -38.02 2.03
CA ALA A 810 66.35 -38.25 2.72
C ALA A 810 67.40 -37.14 2.43
N GLY A 811 67.34 -36.53 1.24
CA GLY A 811 68.10 -35.35 0.87
C GLY A 811 67.62 -34.09 1.58
N ILE A 812 66.29 -33.90 1.67
CA ILE A 812 65.67 -32.77 2.36
C ILE A 812 66.09 -32.75 3.83
N GLU A 813 66.01 -33.87 4.55
CA GLU A 813 66.43 -33.96 5.95
C GLU A 813 67.90 -33.55 6.16
N LYS A 814 68.80 -33.96 5.26
CA LYS A 814 70.21 -33.54 5.33
C LYS A 814 70.39 -32.05 5.11
N LEU A 815 69.55 -31.41 4.27
CA LEU A 815 69.59 -29.96 4.07
C LEU A 815 69.04 -29.24 5.31
N VAL A 816 67.93 -29.69 5.88
CA VAL A 816 67.37 -29.14 7.13
C VAL A 816 68.39 -29.24 8.27
N GLU A 817 69.03 -30.40 8.48
CA GLU A 817 70.08 -30.59 9.50
C GLU A 817 71.31 -29.70 9.28
N ALA A 818 71.70 -29.48 8.01
CA ALA A 818 72.83 -28.63 7.65
C ALA A 818 72.48 -27.15 7.85
N MET A 819 71.29 -26.72 7.45
CA MET A 819 70.82 -25.33 7.51
C MET A 819 70.52 -24.88 8.94
N ALA A 820 70.03 -25.77 9.81
CA ALA A 820 69.78 -25.49 11.24
C ALA A 820 71.03 -25.08 12.04
N GLN A 821 72.24 -25.32 11.52
CA GLN A 821 73.51 -24.89 12.14
C GLN A 821 73.81 -23.41 11.91
N TYR A 822 73.04 -22.75 11.06
CA TYR A 822 73.21 -21.35 10.69
C TYR A 822 72.04 -20.51 11.21
N PRO A 823 72.25 -19.20 11.48
CA PRO A 823 71.16 -18.29 11.76
C PRO A 823 70.19 -18.24 10.58
N ASP A 824 68.88 -18.26 10.86
CA ASP A 824 67.84 -18.04 9.86
C ASP A 824 68.14 -16.75 9.07
N PRO A 825 68.28 -16.80 7.74
CA PRO A 825 68.55 -15.63 6.92
C PRO A 825 67.45 -14.55 7.05
N GLY A 826 66.21 -14.90 7.42
CA GLY A 826 65.07 -13.99 7.47
C GLY A 826 64.58 -13.58 6.07
N ALA A 827 63.31 -13.19 5.99
CA ALA A 827 62.58 -13.01 4.71
C ALA A 827 63.14 -11.91 3.78
N ALA A 828 63.99 -11.00 4.29
CA ALA A 828 64.56 -9.90 3.50
C ALA A 828 66.09 -9.94 3.30
N ALA A 829 66.78 -11.03 3.64
CA ALA A 829 68.22 -11.11 3.39
C ALA A 829 68.51 -11.51 1.94
N ALA A 830 69.11 -10.59 1.18
CA ALA A 830 69.78 -10.92 -0.08
C ALA A 830 70.68 -12.15 0.16
N ALA A 831 70.61 -13.12 -0.77
CA ALA A 831 71.34 -14.39 -0.79
C ALA A 831 72.64 -14.30 0.03
N PRO A 832 72.92 -15.24 0.96
CA PRO A 832 74.03 -15.14 1.88
C PRO A 832 75.27 -14.76 1.07
N PRO A 833 75.93 -13.63 1.39
CA PRO A 833 77.02 -13.15 0.57
C PRO A 833 78.01 -14.29 0.45
N ALA A 834 78.43 -14.61 -0.78
CA ALA A 834 79.34 -15.71 -1.12
C ALA A 834 80.64 -15.79 -0.28
N ALA A 835 80.85 -14.83 0.62
CA ALA A 835 81.90 -14.79 1.63
C ALA A 835 81.56 -15.43 2.99
N ARG A 836 80.36 -16.01 3.23
CA ARG A 836 80.02 -16.67 4.51
C ARG A 836 79.23 -17.98 4.43
N VAL A 837 79.11 -18.60 3.26
CA VAL A 837 78.68 -20.01 3.18
C VAL A 837 79.93 -20.89 3.30
N PRO A 838 80.10 -21.71 4.34
CA PRO A 838 81.23 -22.63 4.42
C PRO A 838 81.16 -23.64 3.26
N ASP A 839 82.31 -24.05 2.72
CA ASP A 839 82.43 -25.07 1.65
C ASP A 839 81.58 -26.33 1.92
N THR A 840 81.27 -26.62 3.19
CA THR A 840 80.43 -27.74 3.64
C THR A 840 78.94 -27.60 3.29
N LEU A 841 78.34 -26.40 3.30
CA LEU A 841 76.94 -26.21 2.90
C LEU A 841 76.80 -26.28 1.37
N MET A 842 77.73 -25.68 0.62
CA MET A 842 77.79 -25.80 -0.84
C MET A 842 78.06 -27.25 -1.30
N GLN A 843 78.85 -28.02 -0.53
CA GLN A 843 79.02 -29.46 -0.76
C GLN A 843 77.75 -30.25 -0.44
N SER A 844 77.01 -29.91 0.63
CA SER A 844 75.73 -30.57 0.97
C SER A 844 74.68 -30.31 -0.11
N LEU A 845 74.59 -29.07 -0.62
CA LEU A 845 73.76 -28.71 -1.77
C LEU A 845 74.15 -29.53 -3.01
N ALA A 846 75.44 -29.56 -3.38
CA ALA A 846 75.89 -30.26 -4.58
C ALA A 846 75.78 -31.80 -4.54
N VAL A 847 75.65 -32.42 -3.36
CA VAL A 847 75.61 -33.89 -3.19
C VAL A 847 74.19 -34.45 -3.05
N ASN A 848 73.28 -33.68 -2.49
CA ASN A 848 71.91 -34.14 -2.21
C ASN A 848 70.93 -33.83 -3.35
N TRP A 849 71.17 -32.77 -4.12
CA TRP A 849 70.47 -32.52 -5.39
C TRP A 849 71.05 -33.40 -6.50
N ARG A 850 70.19 -34.14 -7.23
CA ARG A 850 70.60 -35.04 -8.32
C ARG A 850 70.17 -34.57 -9.70
#